data_AF-A0A938DWI4-F1
#
_entry.id   AF-A0A938DWI4-F1
#
_cell.length_a   1.000
_cell.length_b   1.000
_cell.length_c   1.000
_cell.angle_alpha   90.00
_cell.angle_beta   90.00
_cell.angle_gamma   90.00
#
_symmetry.space_group_name_H-M   'P 1'
#
loop_
_entity.id
_entity.type
_entity.pdbx_description
1 polymer ?
#
loop_
_entity_poly.entity_id
_entity_poly.type
_entity_poly.pdbx_seq_one_letter_code
_entity_poly.pdbx_strand_id
1 'polypeptide(L)'
;MSPFTGASWLDLTPWPGTGSWLTWSARIGPGDPSDPLGAADCELLRAGQIAQPVNAASSAVLALIGVWLILRAQRITSGRWAAAAFGVVTLLAGLGSIDYHGVQSSVAQWTHDGGAALLIAAAVGVPLWRLVQRRAAVPGWSRLRGVALLGSSVVALAAYWAGRSTALLCNPDSLLQLHGLWHMMIGVLAALWAGALWPVAAPVEEAGSSWADHRFLYRIVRTAARLVWRDIDTDDLRDLADGPVVVVANHFGGLADALVLMSVLPRRPRILADDAIWRVPPARWVMNRIGAVAVHRGRSGSTDNASMFATAAAALDDGEMLLVFPEGITRDEPSIGTVHTGAARMAAAADVDVRIVAVGLHYADKAAFRSDVAVRRGGSMVVPASEHPGDQAGIDALTAHISTDLRAAAPDYGGWDEVAALRGVATVVLELVDRRRRVSIGERERLASAYAALPAGMRDSVRHAAESFLASGATLVERRRSTPTARILRAIVWMVALPYAVVGLVVFGIPVLLTWGASKLPLAAAVRATIVPGVALLTFGGAAGVVVGTGAAQRGGDGVGLALSLVTVAFLALAYTADTAVGLFRSIQHRLVPRRNRRRILIEEIEAATGVSVGVAGVGGDAEVGAGMRDEAER
;
A
#
# COMPACT_ATOMS: atom_id res chain seq x y z
N MET A 1 -6.85 61.77 -63.02
CA MET A 1 -5.78 61.43 -64.00
C MET A 1 -4.45 61.78 -63.34
N SER A 2 -3.51 60.84 -63.23
CA SER A 2 -2.19 61.05 -62.59
C SER A 2 -1.25 61.92 -63.46
N PRO A 3 -0.07 62.39 -63.00
CA PRO A 3 1.10 61.51 -62.75
C PRO A 3 2.12 61.95 -61.66
N PHE A 4 3.05 61.02 -61.43
CA PHE A 4 4.36 61.06 -60.74
C PHE A 4 5.14 62.38 -60.70
N THR A 5 5.85 62.62 -59.58
CA THR A 5 7.29 62.98 -59.54
C THR A 5 7.90 62.59 -58.19
N GLY A 6 9.06 61.92 -58.21
CA GLY A 6 9.83 61.52 -57.03
C GLY A 6 11.08 62.37 -56.76
N ALA A 7 11.70 62.07 -55.61
CA ALA A 7 13.10 62.31 -55.19
C ALA A 7 13.55 63.79 -55.02
N SER A 8 14.37 64.20 -54.06
CA SER A 8 15.13 63.57 -52.96
C SER A 8 15.64 64.69 -52.03
N TRP A 9 16.36 64.31 -50.96
CA TRP A 9 17.44 65.01 -50.24
C TRP A 9 17.24 64.97 -48.72
N LEU A 10 17.72 63.90 -48.07
CA LEU A 10 18.80 63.94 -47.08
C LEU A 10 18.93 62.57 -46.40
N ASP A 11 19.90 61.81 -46.88
CA ASP A 11 20.53 60.67 -46.19
C ASP A 11 21.15 61.13 -44.88
N LEU A 12 20.82 60.46 -43.78
CA LEU A 12 21.75 60.13 -42.69
C LEU A 12 21.31 58.80 -42.06
N THR A 13 22.06 57.73 -42.34
CA THR A 13 21.96 56.44 -41.65
C THR A 13 22.60 56.54 -40.26
N PRO A 14 21.97 55.98 -39.21
CA PRO A 14 22.69 55.52 -38.02
C PRO A 14 22.98 54.01 -38.10
N TRP A 15 24.13 53.65 -37.54
CA TRP A 15 24.69 52.31 -37.35
C TRP A 15 23.71 51.21 -36.88
N PRO A 16 23.93 49.93 -37.24
CA PRO A 16 23.21 48.81 -36.66
C PRO A 16 23.80 48.50 -35.28
N GLY A 17 23.11 48.92 -34.23
CA GLY A 17 23.48 48.53 -32.87
C GLY A 17 23.05 49.56 -31.85
N THR A 18 21.78 49.51 -31.46
CA THR A 18 21.23 49.86 -30.13
C THR A 18 19.71 49.98 -30.27
N GLY A 19 18.96 48.92 -29.92
CA GLY A 19 17.50 49.00 -29.94
C GLY A 19 16.75 47.67 -29.75
N SER A 20 16.34 47.44 -28.50
CA SER A 20 15.30 46.50 -28.03
C SER A 20 15.63 45.00 -27.96
N TRP A 21 15.94 44.56 -26.74
CA TRP A 21 15.92 43.17 -26.27
C TRP A 21 14.48 42.62 -26.05
N LEU A 22 13.50 43.07 -26.84
CA LEU A 22 12.08 42.84 -26.59
C LEU A 22 11.28 42.60 -27.89
N THR A 23 11.78 41.73 -28.76
CA THR A 23 10.93 41.07 -29.76
C THR A 23 11.10 39.57 -29.64
N TRP A 24 10.35 38.98 -28.70
CA TRP A 24 10.17 37.55 -28.61
C TRP A 24 9.11 37.16 -29.64
N SER A 25 9.52 36.45 -30.69
CA SER A 25 8.59 35.89 -31.67
C SER A 25 7.75 34.80 -31.01
N ALA A 26 6.43 35.00 -31.03
CA ALA A 26 5.47 34.00 -30.59
C ALA A 26 5.60 32.74 -31.45
N ARG A 27 5.99 31.61 -30.84
CA ARG A 27 5.71 30.30 -31.42
C ARG A 27 4.25 30.00 -31.17
N ILE A 28 3.39 30.45 -32.08
CA ILE A 28 2.00 30.00 -32.15
C ILE A 28 2.05 28.59 -32.76
N GLY A 29 1.45 27.60 -32.08
CA GLY A 29 1.28 26.24 -32.58
C GLY A 29 0.41 26.21 -33.86
N PRO A 30 0.14 25.03 -34.45
CA PRO A 30 -0.45 24.91 -35.79
C PRO A 30 -1.97 25.17 -35.84
N GLY A 31 -2.49 26.10 -35.03
CA GLY A 31 -3.88 26.56 -35.07
C GLY A 31 -4.04 27.81 -35.95
N ASP A 32 -5.28 28.06 -36.39
CA ASP A 32 -5.64 29.30 -37.09
C ASP A 32 -5.33 30.51 -36.18
N PRO A 33 -4.49 31.47 -36.60
CA PRO A 33 -4.18 32.65 -35.80
C PRO A 33 -5.40 33.55 -35.51
N SER A 34 -6.55 33.28 -36.14
CA SER A 34 -7.82 33.96 -35.85
C SER A 34 -8.66 33.32 -34.72
N ASP A 35 -8.33 32.11 -34.25
CA ASP A 35 -9.01 31.43 -33.14
C ASP A 35 -8.03 30.63 -32.25
N PRO A 36 -7.32 31.31 -31.32
CA PRO A 36 -6.35 30.64 -30.46
C PRO A 36 -7.02 29.70 -29.44
N LEU A 37 -6.36 28.57 -29.15
CA LEU A 37 -6.84 27.59 -28.16
C LEU A 37 -7.16 28.27 -26.82
N GLY A 38 -8.33 27.95 -26.25
CA GLY A 38 -8.81 28.56 -25.00
C GLY A 38 -9.38 29.97 -25.12
N ALA A 39 -9.49 30.56 -26.33
CA ALA A 39 -10.10 31.89 -26.52
C ALA A 39 -11.59 31.95 -26.15
N ALA A 40 -12.26 30.81 -26.16
CA ALA A 40 -13.65 30.68 -25.71
C ALA A 40 -13.80 30.72 -24.18
N ASP A 41 -12.70 30.58 -23.43
CA ASP A 41 -12.70 30.56 -21.97
C ASP A 41 -12.35 31.94 -21.43
N CYS A 42 -13.04 32.34 -20.37
CA CYS A 42 -12.81 33.60 -19.72
C CYS A 42 -11.47 33.55 -18.97
N GLU A 43 -10.38 33.91 -19.63
CA GLU A 43 -9.07 34.25 -19.06
C GLU A 43 -8.19 34.85 -20.16
N LEU A 44 -7.44 35.91 -19.85
CA LEU A 44 -6.51 36.51 -20.82
C LEU A 44 -5.44 35.50 -21.25
N LEU A 45 -5.27 35.34 -22.57
CA LEU A 45 -4.16 34.61 -23.15
C LEU A 45 -2.86 35.42 -23.00
N ARG A 46 -1.90 34.86 -22.26
CA ARG A 46 -0.60 35.49 -22.03
C ARG A 46 0.46 34.96 -22.99
N ALA A 47 1.30 35.86 -23.49
CA ALA A 47 2.52 35.49 -24.21
C ALA A 47 3.56 34.96 -23.20
N GLY A 48 3.48 33.67 -22.87
CA GLY A 48 4.34 33.00 -21.90
C GLY A 48 4.26 31.49 -22.01
N GLN A 49 4.97 30.75 -21.14
CA GLN A 49 4.94 29.28 -21.12
C GLN A 49 3.58 28.69 -20.69
N ILE A 50 2.73 29.51 -20.06
CA ILE A 50 1.39 29.15 -19.61
C ILE A 50 0.43 30.20 -20.17
N ALA A 51 -0.44 29.77 -21.09
CA ALA A 51 -1.37 30.65 -21.80
C ALA A 51 -2.45 31.24 -20.88
N GLN A 52 -3.00 30.43 -19.99
CA GLN A 52 -4.09 30.74 -19.05
C GLN A 52 -3.75 30.22 -17.65
N PRO A 53 -2.92 30.96 -16.87
CA PRO A 53 -2.41 30.52 -15.57
C PRO A 53 -3.45 30.07 -14.54
N VAL A 54 -4.59 30.76 -14.44
CA VAL A 54 -5.64 30.45 -13.46
C VAL A 54 -6.36 29.17 -13.84
N ASN A 55 -6.79 29.03 -15.09
CA ASN A 55 -7.46 27.83 -15.59
C ASN A 55 -6.52 26.61 -15.60
N ALA A 56 -5.25 26.79 -15.92
CA ALA A 56 -4.23 25.74 -15.83
C ALA A 56 -4.00 25.31 -14.37
N ALA A 57 -3.92 26.25 -13.43
CA ALA A 57 -3.76 25.94 -12.00
C ALA A 57 -5.00 25.23 -11.42
N SER A 58 -6.21 25.65 -11.78
CA SER A 58 -7.43 24.96 -11.36
C SER A 58 -7.54 23.55 -11.96
N SER A 59 -7.05 23.34 -13.18
CA SER A 59 -6.99 22.02 -13.84
C SER A 59 -6.13 21.02 -13.04
N ALA A 60 -5.10 21.52 -12.32
CA ALA A 60 -4.25 20.69 -11.48
C ALA A 60 -5.04 20.01 -10.35
N VAL A 61 -6.10 20.66 -9.83
CA VAL A 61 -6.97 20.06 -8.81
C VAL A 61 -7.67 18.81 -9.36
N LEU A 62 -8.16 18.86 -10.60
CA LEU A 62 -8.78 17.71 -11.26
C LEU A 62 -7.77 16.56 -11.43
N ALA A 63 -6.54 16.87 -11.86
CA ALA A 63 -5.47 15.87 -11.99
C ALA A 63 -5.11 15.24 -10.63
N LEU A 64 -4.95 16.06 -9.58
CA LEU A 64 -4.66 15.60 -8.21
C LEU A 64 -5.77 14.70 -7.66
N ILE A 65 -7.03 15.01 -7.95
CA ILE A 65 -8.16 14.15 -7.60
C ILE A 65 -8.11 12.83 -8.38
N GLY A 66 -7.74 12.85 -9.65
CA GLY A 66 -7.49 11.64 -10.43
C GLY A 66 -6.42 10.74 -9.80
N VAL A 67 -5.28 11.31 -9.40
CA VAL A 67 -4.23 10.58 -8.65
C VAL A 67 -4.80 10.02 -7.34
N TRP A 68 -5.51 10.83 -6.57
CA TRP A 68 -6.14 10.39 -5.33
C TRP A 68 -7.12 9.25 -5.54
N LEU A 69 -7.91 9.26 -6.61
CA LEU A 69 -8.85 8.20 -6.97
C LEU A 69 -8.14 6.90 -7.35
N ILE A 70 -7.04 6.96 -8.10
CA ILE A 70 -6.21 5.79 -8.43
C ILE A 70 -5.64 5.17 -7.15
N LEU A 71 -5.13 5.99 -6.24
CA LEU A 71 -4.61 5.54 -4.95
C LEU A 71 -5.74 4.97 -4.05
N ARG A 72 -6.90 5.62 -4.06
CA ARG A 72 -8.09 5.17 -3.32
C ARG A 72 -8.62 3.83 -3.83
N ALA A 73 -8.55 3.56 -5.14
CA ALA A 73 -8.99 2.31 -5.76
C ALA A 73 -8.29 1.07 -5.19
N GLN A 74 -7.09 1.23 -4.62
CA GLN A 74 -6.36 0.14 -3.95
C GLN A 74 -7.05 -0.35 -2.68
N ARG A 75 -7.91 0.47 -2.05
CA ARG A 75 -8.64 0.14 -0.82
C ARG A 75 -10.03 -0.48 -1.09
N ILE A 76 -10.38 -0.67 -2.36
CA ILE A 76 -11.69 -1.15 -2.80
C ILE A 76 -11.61 -2.65 -3.06
N THR A 77 -12.40 -3.44 -2.33
CA THR A 77 -12.37 -4.91 -2.41
C THR A 77 -13.10 -5.45 -3.64
N SER A 78 -14.23 -4.84 -4.01
CA SER A 78 -15.03 -5.19 -5.20
C SER A 78 -15.05 -4.07 -6.23
N GLY A 79 -14.78 -4.38 -7.50
CA GLY A 79 -14.78 -3.37 -8.57
C GLY A 79 -13.53 -2.47 -8.61
N ARG A 80 -12.43 -2.87 -7.95
CA ARG A 80 -11.15 -2.13 -7.87
C ARG A 80 -10.64 -1.60 -9.22
N TRP A 81 -10.75 -2.40 -10.27
CA TRP A 81 -10.24 -2.06 -11.60
C TRP A 81 -11.09 -0.99 -12.27
N ALA A 82 -12.41 -1.02 -12.04
CA ALA A 82 -13.30 0.01 -12.54
C ALA A 82 -13.07 1.34 -11.79
N ALA A 83 -12.83 1.28 -10.47
CA ALA A 83 -12.47 2.46 -9.68
C ALA A 83 -11.10 3.04 -10.11
N ALA A 84 -10.11 2.19 -10.37
CA ALA A 84 -8.80 2.63 -10.85
C ALA A 84 -8.89 3.23 -12.25
N ALA A 85 -9.64 2.59 -13.17
CA ALA A 85 -9.87 3.11 -14.52
C ALA A 85 -10.58 4.47 -14.47
N PHE A 86 -11.58 4.63 -13.59
CA PHE A 86 -12.24 5.92 -13.38
C PHE A 86 -11.27 7.00 -12.87
N GLY A 87 -10.37 6.65 -11.96
CA GLY A 87 -9.30 7.55 -11.51
C GLY A 87 -8.31 7.91 -12.64
N VAL A 88 -7.95 6.96 -13.50
CA VAL A 88 -7.10 7.22 -14.69
C VAL A 88 -7.78 8.16 -15.67
N VAL A 89 -9.06 7.94 -15.98
CA VAL A 89 -9.84 8.85 -16.85
C VAL A 89 -9.88 10.27 -16.25
N THR A 90 -10.10 10.38 -14.94
CA THR A 90 -10.10 11.68 -14.23
C THR A 90 -8.73 12.36 -14.31
N LEU A 91 -7.64 11.60 -14.13
CA LEU A 91 -6.27 12.12 -14.24
C LEU A 91 -5.97 12.60 -15.66
N LEU A 92 -6.32 11.82 -16.67
CA LEU A 92 -6.10 12.19 -18.08
C LEU A 92 -6.89 13.44 -18.47
N ALA A 93 -8.13 13.57 -18.00
CA ALA A 93 -8.92 14.79 -18.18
C ALA A 93 -8.25 16.01 -17.54
N GLY A 94 -7.72 15.87 -16.31
CA GLY A 94 -6.97 16.92 -15.63
C GLY A 94 -5.68 17.30 -16.37
N LEU A 95 -4.89 16.33 -16.82
CA LEU A 95 -3.65 16.59 -17.57
C LEU A 95 -3.92 17.23 -18.93
N GLY A 96 -4.95 16.78 -19.66
CA GLY A 96 -5.39 17.41 -20.90
C GLY A 96 -5.80 18.87 -20.70
N SER A 97 -6.48 19.16 -19.58
CA SER A 97 -6.88 20.51 -19.21
C SER A 97 -5.71 21.43 -18.83
N ILE A 98 -4.71 20.89 -18.12
CA ILE A 98 -3.46 21.61 -17.83
C ILE A 98 -2.71 21.95 -19.12
N ASP A 99 -2.64 21.02 -20.08
CA ASP A 99 -1.99 21.29 -21.37
C ASP A 99 -2.78 22.32 -22.20
N TYR A 100 -4.10 22.19 -22.27
CA TYR A 100 -4.98 23.09 -23.03
C TYR A 100 -4.95 24.55 -22.56
N HIS A 101 -4.96 24.77 -21.24
CA HIS A 101 -4.84 26.12 -20.67
C HIS A 101 -3.38 26.53 -20.42
N GLY A 102 -2.43 25.59 -20.47
CA GLY A 102 -1.03 25.83 -20.18
C GLY A 102 -0.19 25.96 -21.43
N VAL A 103 0.48 24.88 -21.80
CA VAL A 103 1.53 24.85 -22.83
C VAL A 103 0.96 24.80 -24.25
N GLN A 104 -0.29 24.36 -24.40
CA GLN A 104 -1.03 24.29 -25.65
C GLN A 104 -0.32 23.44 -26.71
N SER A 105 0.03 22.20 -26.35
CA SER A 105 0.63 21.26 -27.31
C SER A 105 -0.29 20.94 -28.49
N SER A 106 0.25 20.34 -29.55
CA SER A 106 -0.52 19.98 -30.76
C SER A 106 -1.66 18.97 -30.51
N VAL A 107 -1.67 18.29 -29.36
CA VAL A 107 -2.72 17.34 -28.97
C VAL A 107 -3.66 17.91 -27.91
N ALA A 108 -3.40 19.11 -27.39
CA ALA A 108 -4.06 19.68 -26.22
C ALA A 108 -5.59 19.77 -26.38
N GLN A 109 -6.08 20.16 -27.55
CA GLN A 109 -7.52 20.20 -27.84
C GLN A 109 -8.17 18.82 -27.75
N TRP A 110 -7.53 17.82 -28.36
CA TRP A 110 -8.06 16.46 -28.40
C TRP A 110 -8.02 15.79 -27.02
N THR A 111 -6.95 15.99 -26.25
CA THR A 111 -6.79 15.44 -24.90
C THR A 111 -7.72 16.12 -23.89
N HIS A 112 -7.94 17.43 -24.02
CA HIS A 112 -8.91 18.18 -23.22
C HIS A 112 -10.35 17.73 -23.48
N ASP A 113 -10.83 17.87 -24.72
CA ASP A 113 -12.22 17.58 -25.07
C ASP A 113 -12.55 16.09 -24.95
N GLY A 114 -11.64 15.23 -25.42
CA GLY A 114 -11.76 13.79 -25.32
C GLY A 114 -11.71 13.28 -23.87
N GLY A 115 -10.81 13.85 -23.05
CA GLY A 115 -10.71 13.54 -21.63
C GLY A 115 -11.98 13.91 -20.86
N ALA A 116 -12.51 15.10 -21.10
CA ALA A 116 -13.77 15.55 -20.50
C ALA A 116 -14.96 14.68 -20.93
N ALA A 117 -15.07 14.37 -22.23
CA ALA A 117 -16.13 13.50 -22.75
C ALA A 117 -16.07 12.08 -22.15
N LEU A 118 -14.88 11.49 -22.02
CA LEU A 118 -14.68 10.19 -21.38
C LEU A 118 -15.06 10.21 -19.89
N LEU A 119 -14.72 11.27 -19.17
CA LEU A 119 -15.07 11.44 -17.76
C LEU A 119 -16.59 11.53 -17.56
N ILE A 120 -17.28 12.32 -18.39
CA ILE A 120 -18.75 12.45 -18.39
C ILE A 120 -19.39 11.11 -18.75
N ALA A 121 -18.91 10.44 -19.81
CA ALA A 121 -19.41 9.12 -20.21
C ALA A 121 -19.22 8.07 -19.12
N ALA A 122 -18.10 8.08 -18.40
CA ALA A 122 -17.86 7.18 -17.27
C ALA A 122 -18.78 7.50 -16.07
N ALA A 123 -18.99 8.79 -15.78
CA ALA A 123 -19.85 9.25 -14.69
C ALA A 123 -21.35 8.92 -14.93
N VAL A 124 -21.81 8.93 -16.18
CA VAL A 124 -23.20 8.63 -16.57
C VAL A 124 -23.41 7.14 -16.88
N GLY A 125 -22.48 6.52 -17.59
CA GLY A 125 -22.59 5.14 -18.08
C GLY A 125 -22.50 4.09 -16.97
N VAL A 126 -21.66 4.29 -15.95
CA VAL A 126 -21.50 3.32 -14.85
C VAL A 126 -22.78 3.19 -14.00
N PRO A 127 -23.46 4.29 -13.59
CA PRO A 127 -24.75 4.22 -12.90
C PRO A 127 -25.86 3.61 -13.77
N LEU A 128 -25.99 4.02 -15.03
CA LEU A 128 -27.00 3.48 -15.96
C LEU A 128 -26.83 1.98 -16.18
N TRP A 129 -25.59 1.52 -16.36
CA TRP A 129 -25.29 0.10 -16.51
C TRP A 129 -25.68 -0.71 -15.26
N ARG A 130 -25.44 -0.19 -14.05
CA ARG A 130 -25.87 -0.85 -12.81
C ARG A 130 -27.39 -0.89 -12.66
N LEU A 131 -28.09 0.17 -13.08
CA LEU A 131 -29.55 0.25 -13.09
C LEU A 131 -30.16 -0.79 -14.05
N VAL A 132 -29.59 -0.93 -15.26
CA VAL A 132 -30.01 -1.91 -16.27
C VAL A 132 -29.75 -3.35 -15.81
N GLN A 133 -28.67 -3.61 -15.06
CA GLN A 133 -28.34 -4.94 -14.54
C GLN A 133 -29.25 -5.42 -13.38
N ARG A 134 -30.30 -4.67 -12.99
CA ARG A 134 -31.20 -4.99 -11.86
C ARG A 134 -30.49 -5.38 -10.55
N ARG A 135 -29.24 -4.95 -10.34
CA ARG A 135 -28.57 -5.09 -9.04
C ARG A 135 -29.12 -4.00 -8.13
N ALA A 136 -29.74 -4.42 -7.02
CA ALA A 136 -30.43 -3.58 -6.05
C ALA A 136 -29.56 -2.44 -5.48
N ALA A 137 -30.26 -1.46 -4.89
CA ALA A 137 -29.80 -0.20 -4.32
C ALA A 137 -28.33 -0.15 -3.89
N VAL A 138 -27.63 0.90 -4.31
CA VAL A 138 -26.26 1.18 -3.87
C VAL A 138 -26.26 1.31 -2.32
N PRO A 139 -25.56 0.43 -1.59
CA PRO A 139 -25.58 0.47 -0.13
C PRO A 139 -25.10 1.84 0.39
N GLY A 140 -25.90 2.50 1.24
CA GLY A 140 -25.56 3.80 1.81
C GLY A 140 -25.91 5.04 0.98
N TRP A 141 -26.70 4.91 -0.09
CA TRP A 141 -27.19 6.05 -0.88
C TRP A 141 -28.45 6.67 -0.24
N SER A 142 -28.30 7.83 0.41
CA SER A 142 -29.44 8.59 0.93
C SER A 142 -30.03 9.52 -0.13
N ARG A 143 -31.34 9.83 -0.04
CA ARG A 143 -31.99 10.83 -0.92
C ARG A 143 -31.25 12.18 -0.88
N LEU A 144 -30.72 12.55 0.29
CA LEU A 144 -29.92 13.75 0.50
C LEU A 144 -28.63 13.77 -0.33
N ARG A 145 -27.89 12.66 -0.40
CA ARG A 145 -26.67 12.52 -1.22
C ARG A 145 -26.97 12.61 -2.72
N GLY A 146 -28.10 12.05 -3.16
CA GLY A 146 -28.57 12.15 -4.54
C GLY A 146 -28.91 13.60 -4.94
N VAL A 147 -29.63 14.32 -4.09
CA VAL A 147 -29.97 15.74 -4.31
C VAL A 147 -28.72 16.61 -4.33
N ALA A 148 -27.77 16.37 -3.41
CA ALA A 148 -26.50 17.10 -3.37
C ALA A 148 -25.66 16.90 -4.65
N LEU A 149 -25.52 15.66 -5.13
CA LEU A 149 -24.81 15.36 -6.38
C LEU A 149 -25.47 16.02 -7.60
N LEU A 150 -26.81 16.02 -7.67
CA LEU A 150 -27.56 16.67 -8.74
C LEU A 150 -27.37 18.20 -8.68
N GLY A 151 -27.51 18.80 -7.50
CA GLY A 151 -27.31 20.22 -7.28
C GLY A 151 -25.89 20.67 -7.65
N SER A 152 -24.86 19.93 -7.21
CA SER A 152 -23.46 20.21 -7.56
C SER A 152 -23.20 20.05 -9.07
N SER A 153 -23.87 19.12 -9.75
CA SER A 153 -23.77 18.97 -11.21
C SER A 153 -24.36 20.17 -11.96
N VAL A 154 -25.50 20.70 -11.50
CA VAL A 154 -26.13 21.90 -12.07
C VAL A 154 -25.22 23.13 -11.87
N VAL A 155 -24.65 23.29 -10.68
CA VAL A 155 -23.72 24.40 -10.38
C VAL A 155 -22.45 24.31 -11.22
N ALA A 156 -21.90 23.10 -11.42
CA ALA A 156 -20.77 22.89 -12.31
C ALA A 156 -21.08 23.36 -13.74
N LEU A 157 -22.21 22.91 -14.31
CA LEU A 157 -22.62 23.31 -15.65
C LEU A 157 -22.85 24.83 -15.77
N ALA A 158 -23.43 25.45 -14.74
CA ALA A 158 -23.58 26.91 -14.69
C ALA A 158 -22.22 27.63 -14.68
N ALA A 159 -21.24 27.14 -13.92
CA ALA A 159 -19.89 27.68 -13.89
C ALA A 159 -19.17 27.55 -15.25
N TYR A 160 -19.35 26.43 -15.95
CA TYR A 160 -18.84 26.24 -17.31
C TYR A 160 -19.41 27.27 -18.29
N TRP A 161 -20.73 27.44 -18.32
CA TRP A 161 -21.38 28.41 -19.22
C TRP A 161 -21.04 29.86 -18.88
N ALA A 162 -21.03 30.20 -17.58
CA ALA A 162 -20.68 31.54 -17.11
C ALA A 162 -19.19 31.85 -17.23
N GLY A 163 -18.34 30.83 -17.37
CA GLY A 163 -16.91 30.94 -17.59
C GLY A 163 -16.49 31.09 -19.06
N ARG A 164 -17.43 31.26 -19.99
CA ARG A 164 -17.11 31.55 -21.40
C ARG A 164 -16.80 33.02 -21.62
N SER A 165 -15.95 33.33 -22.59
CA SER A 165 -15.55 34.70 -22.96
C SER A 165 -16.73 35.57 -23.43
N THR A 166 -17.83 34.96 -23.87
CA THR A 166 -19.07 35.64 -24.27
C THR A 166 -20.08 35.83 -23.12
N ALA A 167 -19.78 35.34 -21.92
CA ALA A 167 -20.69 35.43 -20.78
C ALA A 167 -20.64 36.81 -20.12
N LEU A 168 -21.80 37.29 -19.64
CA LEU A 168 -21.94 38.57 -18.92
C LEU A 168 -21.08 38.67 -17.65
N LEU A 169 -20.74 37.53 -17.05
CA LEU A 169 -19.95 37.44 -15.81
C LEU A 169 -18.44 37.29 -16.08
N CYS A 170 -18.02 37.31 -17.35
CA CYS A 170 -16.61 37.15 -17.67
C CYS A 170 -15.80 38.37 -17.20
N ASN A 171 -14.82 38.11 -16.33
CA ASN A 171 -13.77 39.05 -15.98
C ASN A 171 -12.40 38.39 -16.22
N PRO A 172 -11.73 38.68 -17.33
CA PRO A 172 -10.54 37.95 -17.77
C PRO A 172 -9.29 38.27 -16.92
N ASP A 173 -9.33 39.35 -16.12
CA ASP A 173 -8.27 39.75 -15.18
C ASP A 173 -8.44 39.16 -13.78
N SER A 174 -9.58 38.51 -13.51
CA SER A 174 -9.89 37.94 -12.20
C SER A 174 -9.02 36.72 -11.88
N LEU A 175 -8.57 36.60 -10.62
CA LEU A 175 -8.02 35.35 -10.09
C LEU A 175 -9.12 34.30 -9.83
N LEU A 176 -10.37 34.73 -9.74
CA LEU A 176 -11.53 33.86 -9.63
C LEU A 176 -12.12 33.66 -11.02
N GLN A 177 -11.66 32.63 -11.71
CA GLN A 177 -12.22 32.23 -13.01
C GLN A 177 -13.34 31.21 -12.83
N LEU A 178 -14.52 31.52 -13.39
CA LEU A 178 -15.68 30.61 -13.35
C LEU A 178 -15.43 29.35 -14.18
N HIS A 179 -14.64 29.47 -15.24
CA HIS A 179 -14.12 28.31 -15.95
C HIS A 179 -13.22 27.48 -15.01
N GLY A 180 -12.29 28.08 -14.27
CA GLY A 180 -11.52 27.36 -13.26
C GLY A 180 -12.35 26.69 -12.14
N LEU A 181 -13.47 27.31 -11.74
CA LEU A 181 -14.42 26.71 -10.79
C LEU A 181 -15.05 25.41 -11.35
N TRP A 182 -15.33 25.36 -12.65
CA TRP A 182 -15.81 24.14 -13.32
C TRP A 182 -14.83 22.97 -13.15
N HIS A 183 -13.52 23.20 -13.30
CA HIS A 183 -12.48 22.18 -13.15
C HIS A 183 -12.42 21.61 -11.73
N MET A 184 -12.56 22.49 -10.73
CA MET A 184 -12.59 22.07 -9.33
C MET A 184 -13.88 21.27 -9.03
N MET A 185 -15.02 21.75 -9.53
CA MET A 185 -16.33 21.14 -9.26
C MET A 185 -16.45 19.76 -9.91
N ILE A 186 -15.99 19.57 -11.15
CA ILE A 186 -16.02 18.27 -11.83
C ILE A 186 -15.09 17.26 -11.15
N GLY A 187 -13.96 17.71 -10.61
CA GLY A 187 -13.09 16.88 -9.79
C GLY A 187 -13.76 16.43 -8.49
N VAL A 188 -14.37 17.37 -7.76
CA VAL A 188 -15.11 17.04 -6.53
C VAL A 188 -16.27 16.09 -6.82
N LEU A 189 -17.02 16.33 -7.90
CA LEU A 189 -18.09 15.42 -8.35
C LEU A 189 -17.54 14.03 -8.67
N ALA A 190 -16.42 13.91 -9.38
CA ALA A 190 -15.77 12.63 -9.64
C ALA A 190 -15.40 11.91 -8.33
N ALA A 191 -14.87 12.63 -7.34
CA ALA A 191 -14.55 12.07 -6.03
C ALA A 191 -15.79 11.56 -5.28
N LEU A 192 -16.87 12.34 -5.26
CA LEU A 192 -18.14 11.96 -4.62
C LEU A 192 -18.79 10.76 -5.31
N TRP A 193 -18.80 10.74 -6.64
CA TRP A 193 -19.29 9.62 -7.45
C TRP A 193 -18.51 8.35 -7.21
N ALA A 194 -17.18 8.43 -7.17
CA ALA A 194 -16.34 7.28 -6.84
C ALA A 194 -16.56 6.80 -5.40
N GLY A 195 -16.87 7.72 -4.48
CA GLY A 195 -17.29 7.43 -3.12
C GLY A 195 -18.56 6.57 -3.05
N ALA A 196 -19.57 6.94 -3.84
CA ALA A 196 -20.85 6.25 -3.89
C ALA A 196 -20.77 4.90 -4.62
N LEU A 197 -20.07 4.85 -5.76
CA LEU A 197 -20.02 3.65 -6.60
C LEU A 197 -19.08 2.56 -6.06
N TRP A 198 -18.03 2.99 -5.35
CA TRP A 198 -17.01 2.12 -4.77
C TRP A 198 -16.66 2.59 -3.34
N PRO A 199 -17.48 2.24 -2.34
CA PRO A 199 -17.16 2.52 -0.96
C PRO A 199 -15.88 1.76 -0.55
N VAL A 200 -15.03 2.43 0.22
CA VAL A 200 -13.88 1.81 0.89
C VAL A 200 -14.39 1.21 2.19
N ALA A 201 -13.92 0.03 2.58
CA ALA A 201 -14.23 -0.52 3.90
C ALA A 201 -13.88 0.53 4.97
N ALA A 202 -14.84 0.90 5.82
CA ALA A 202 -14.64 1.97 6.79
C ALA A 202 -13.42 1.64 7.67
N PRO A 203 -12.47 2.59 7.86
CA PRO A 203 -11.54 2.49 8.95
C PRO A 203 -12.34 2.41 10.25
N VAL A 204 -11.86 1.61 11.20
CA VAL A 204 -12.33 1.61 12.59
C VAL A 204 -12.34 3.05 13.07
N GLU A 205 -13.51 3.55 13.49
CA GLU A 205 -13.62 4.89 14.07
C GLU A 205 -12.80 4.91 15.37
N GLU A 206 -11.84 5.84 15.44
CA GLU A 206 -10.99 6.08 16.60
C GLU A 206 -11.79 6.87 17.64
N ALA A 207 -12.18 6.21 18.72
CA ALA A 207 -12.68 6.87 19.93
C ALA A 207 -11.50 7.40 20.77
N GLY A 208 -11.70 8.54 21.44
CA GLY A 208 -10.80 9.06 22.46
C GLY A 208 -10.02 10.30 22.03
N SER A 209 -9.94 11.29 22.92
CA SER A 209 -9.64 12.69 22.63
C SER A 209 -8.37 13.18 23.35
N SER A 210 -7.20 12.96 22.76
CA SER A 210 -5.95 13.73 22.95
C SER A 210 -4.95 13.52 21.80
N TRP A 211 -5.38 12.88 20.70
CA TRP A 211 -4.53 12.14 19.76
C TRP A 211 -4.38 12.80 18.38
N ALA A 212 -4.83 14.04 18.21
CA ALA A 212 -4.85 14.72 16.92
C ALA A 212 -3.44 14.92 16.31
N ASP A 213 -2.42 15.11 17.15
CA ASP A 213 -1.08 15.52 16.70
C ASP A 213 -0.24 14.40 16.07
N HIS A 214 -0.55 13.14 16.33
CA HIS A 214 0.23 12.00 15.82
C HIS A 214 -0.44 11.23 14.67
N ARG A 215 -1.66 11.64 14.27
CA ARG A 215 -2.41 11.04 13.15
C ARG A 215 -1.60 11.06 11.85
N PHE A 216 -0.82 12.12 11.63
CA PHE A 216 0.07 12.24 10.47
C PHE A 216 1.20 11.21 10.48
N LEU A 217 1.87 11.03 11.62
CA LEU A 217 2.95 10.05 11.79
C LEU A 217 2.43 8.61 11.58
N TYR A 218 1.27 8.28 12.15
CA TYR A 218 0.65 6.96 11.97
C TYR A 218 0.23 6.69 10.53
N ARG A 219 -0.24 7.72 9.81
CA ARG A 219 -0.48 7.64 8.36
C ARG A 219 0.80 7.39 7.58
N ILE A 220 1.92 8.02 7.96
CA ILE A 220 3.23 7.77 7.35
C ILE A 220 3.65 6.32 7.60
N VAL A 221 3.60 5.82 8.83
CA VAL A 221 3.97 4.44 9.17
C VAL A 221 3.11 3.43 8.41
N ARG A 222 1.78 3.60 8.39
CA ARG A 222 0.87 2.76 7.60
C ARG A 222 1.17 2.80 6.10
N THR A 223 1.58 3.95 5.59
CA THR A 223 1.95 4.09 4.17
C THR A 223 3.29 3.41 3.89
N ALA A 224 4.30 3.63 4.74
CA ALA A 224 5.61 2.99 4.65
C ALA A 224 5.50 1.46 4.72
N ALA A 225 4.70 0.93 5.64
CA ALA A 225 4.44 -0.51 5.72
C ALA A 225 3.86 -1.06 4.42
N ARG A 226 2.87 -0.39 3.81
CA ARG A 226 2.31 -0.78 2.50
C ARG A 226 3.28 -0.64 1.32
N LEU A 227 4.37 0.13 1.46
CA LEU A 227 5.44 0.19 0.47
C LEU A 227 6.43 -0.96 0.62
N VAL A 228 6.70 -1.37 1.86
CA VAL A 228 7.65 -2.46 2.18
C VAL A 228 7.02 -3.83 1.94
N TRP A 229 5.77 -4.05 2.36
CA TRP A 229 5.06 -5.33 2.24
C TRP A 229 4.02 -5.29 1.12
N ARG A 230 3.96 -6.35 0.30
CA ARG A 230 2.92 -6.50 -0.75
C ARG A 230 1.55 -6.68 -0.13
N ASP A 231 1.46 -7.53 0.90
CA ASP A 231 0.23 -7.80 1.62
C ASP A 231 0.52 -7.93 3.13
N ILE A 232 -0.41 -7.42 3.95
CA ILE A 232 -0.37 -7.49 5.42
C ILE A 232 -1.68 -8.13 5.86
N ASP A 233 -1.68 -9.46 5.93
CA ASP A 233 -2.84 -10.25 6.31
C ASP A 233 -3.00 -10.25 7.83
N THR A 234 -4.04 -9.61 8.35
CA THR A 234 -4.20 -9.38 9.79
C THR A 234 -5.49 -9.98 10.28
N ASP A 235 -5.42 -10.72 11.39
CA ASP A 235 -6.62 -11.06 12.17
C ASP A 235 -7.30 -9.83 12.76
N ASP A 236 -8.52 -10.02 13.25
CA ASP A 236 -9.26 -8.95 13.91
C ASP A 236 -8.62 -8.57 15.26
N LEU A 237 -8.18 -7.33 15.35
CA LEU A 237 -7.58 -6.70 16.54
C LEU A 237 -8.41 -5.49 17.01
N ARG A 238 -9.64 -5.31 16.50
CA ARG A 238 -10.45 -4.10 16.73
C ARG A 238 -10.95 -3.92 18.16
N ASP A 239 -11.17 -5.01 18.86
CA ASP A 239 -11.50 -5.04 20.29
C ASP A 239 -10.37 -4.55 21.20
N LEU A 240 -9.16 -4.35 20.66
CA LEU A 240 -8.03 -3.73 21.38
C LEU A 240 -8.05 -2.19 21.27
N ALA A 241 -9.14 -1.62 20.74
CA ALA A 241 -9.32 -0.18 20.58
C ALA A 241 -9.34 0.56 21.91
N ASP A 242 -9.77 -0.07 23.00
CA ASP A 242 -9.96 0.56 24.30
C ASP A 242 -9.39 -0.28 25.46
N GLY A 243 -9.13 0.39 26.58
CA GLY A 243 -8.69 -0.21 27.84
C GLY A 243 -7.18 -0.53 27.93
N PRO A 244 -6.68 -0.87 29.12
CA PRO A 244 -5.29 -1.31 29.34
C PRO A 244 -4.98 -2.61 28.61
N VAL A 245 -4.00 -2.59 27.70
CA VAL A 245 -3.61 -3.79 26.92
C VAL A 245 -2.10 -3.94 26.87
N VAL A 246 -1.60 -5.14 27.16
CA VAL A 246 -0.23 -5.56 26.87
C VAL A 246 -0.24 -6.51 25.67
N VAL A 247 0.20 -6.01 24.51
CA VAL A 247 0.42 -6.81 23.31
C VAL A 247 1.79 -7.46 23.40
N VAL A 248 1.82 -8.79 23.39
CA VAL A 248 3.05 -9.59 23.44
C VAL A 248 3.28 -10.21 22.07
N ALA A 249 4.38 -9.88 21.40
CA ALA A 249 4.68 -10.36 20.05
C ALA A 249 6.08 -10.97 19.93
N ASN A 250 6.25 -11.89 18.97
CA ASN A 250 7.56 -12.45 18.63
C ASN A 250 8.42 -11.42 17.90
N HIS A 251 9.75 -11.56 18.01
CA HIS A 251 10.69 -10.58 17.47
C HIS A 251 11.67 -11.19 16.48
N PHE A 252 11.23 -11.43 15.24
CA PHE A 252 12.06 -12.06 14.19
C PHE A 252 12.53 -11.08 13.11
N GLY A 253 11.78 -10.00 12.88
CA GLY A 253 12.05 -9.00 11.83
C GLY A 253 12.78 -7.77 12.34
N GLY A 254 13.00 -7.61 13.65
CA GLY A 254 13.66 -6.44 14.20
C GLY A 254 12.77 -5.21 14.06
N LEU A 255 13.28 -4.15 13.43
CA LEU A 255 12.50 -2.92 13.17
C LEU A 255 11.23 -3.18 12.33
N ALA A 256 11.26 -4.19 11.46
CA ALA A 256 10.10 -4.60 10.67
C ALA A 256 8.89 -4.95 11.55
N ASP A 257 9.12 -5.63 12.69
CA ASP A 257 8.06 -6.08 13.59
C ASP A 257 7.27 -4.89 14.14
N ALA A 258 7.99 -3.89 14.62
CA ALA A 258 7.41 -2.65 15.12
C ALA A 258 6.63 -1.89 14.03
N LEU A 259 7.17 -1.81 12.81
CA LEU A 259 6.50 -1.14 11.69
C LEU A 259 5.21 -1.85 11.26
N VAL A 260 5.22 -3.19 11.20
CA VAL A 260 4.04 -3.99 10.89
C VAL A 260 2.98 -3.79 11.97
N LEU A 261 3.32 -3.97 13.25
CA LEU A 261 2.37 -3.87 14.36
C LEU A 261 1.78 -2.46 14.50
N MET A 262 2.59 -1.41 14.41
CA MET A 262 2.07 -0.02 14.36
C MET A 262 1.15 0.23 13.16
N SER A 263 1.29 -0.53 12.07
CA SER A 263 0.41 -0.34 10.91
C SER A 263 -0.97 -0.96 11.09
N VAL A 264 -1.08 -2.03 11.89
CA VAL A 264 -2.31 -2.84 12.02
C VAL A 264 -3.04 -2.66 13.34
N LEU A 265 -2.36 -2.30 14.43
CA LEU A 265 -3.00 -2.08 15.73
C LEU A 265 -4.00 -0.92 15.65
N PRO A 266 -5.12 -1.01 16.39
CA PRO A 266 -6.21 -0.03 16.30
C PRO A 266 -5.81 1.34 16.85
N ARG A 267 -4.84 1.39 17.76
CA ARG A 267 -4.30 2.61 18.39
C ARG A 267 -2.79 2.50 18.60
N ARG A 268 -2.15 3.61 18.96
CA ARG A 268 -0.69 3.62 19.15
C ARG A 268 -0.29 2.75 20.36
N PRO A 269 0.67 1.82 20.20
CA PRO A 269 1.30 1.18 21.34
C PRO A 269 2.51 2.01 21.82
N ARG A 270 2.80 1.96 23.11
CA ARG A 270 4.12 2.29 23.64
C ARG A 270 5.02 1.09 23.50
N ILE A 271 6.05 1.23 22.68
CA ILE A 271 6.98 0.15 22.37
C ILE A 271 8.07 0.14 23.43
N LEU A 272 8.26 -0.98 24.11
CA LEU A 272 9.41 -1.17 24.98
C LEU A 272 10.62 -1.60 24.16
N ALA A 273 11.70 -0.82 24.23
CA ALA A 273 12.88 -1.02 23.40
C ALA A 273 14.19 -0.77 24.17
N ASP A 274 15.28 -1.38 23.72
CA ASP A 274 16.61 -1.29 24.37
C ASP A 274 17.17 0.15 24.39
N ASP A 275 17.72 0.59 25.53
CA ASP A 275 18.31 1.92 25.71
C ASP A 275 19.46 2.23 24.73
N ALA A 276 20.12 1.20 24.21
CA ALA A 276 21.16 1.34 23.19
C ALA A 276 20.66 2.11 21.95
N ILE A 277 19.38 2.00 21.60
CA ILE A 277 18.79 2.69 20.45
C ILE A 277 18.80 4.22 20.66
N TRP A 278 18.62 4.68 21.90
CA TRP A 278 18.66 6.11 22.23
C TRP A 278 20.07 6.71 22.16
N ARG A 279 21.13 5.89 22.00
CA ARG A 279 22.50 6.41 21.80
C ARG A 279 22.72 6.94 20.38
N VAL A 280 21.86 6.59 19.43
CA VAL A 280 21.92 7.05 18.04
C VAL A 280 21.01 8.28 17.88
N PRO A 281 21.53 9.50 17.60
CA PRO A 281 20.73 10.73 17.69
C PRO A 281 19.47 10.78 16.80
N PRO A 282 19.51 10.36 15.52
CA PRO A 282 18.29 10.27 14.71
C PRO A 282 17.27 9.27 15.27
N ALA A 283 17.74 8.11 15.77
CA ALA A 283 16.87 7.08 16.34
C ALA A 283 16.23 7.56 17.65
N ARG A 284 16.99 8.25 18.52
CA ARG A 284 16.47 8.92 19.72
C ARG A 284 15.32 9.85 19.40
N TRP A 285 15.47 10.70 18.38
CA TRP A 285 14.41 11.62 17.97
C TRP A 285 13.13 10.88 17.54
N VAL A 286 13.26 9.83 16.73
CA VAL A 286 12.12 9.00 16.30
C VAL A 286 11.48 8.28 17.48
N MET A 287 12.27 7.61 18.32
CA MET A 287 11.78 6.82 19.46
C MET A 287 11.00 7.69 20.46
N ASN A 288 11.49 8.89 20.74
CA ASN A 288 10.77 9.86 21.58
C ASN A 288 9.45 10.32 20.93
N ARG A 289 9.41 10.49 19.61
CA ARG A 289 8.21 10.93 18.88
C ARG A 289 7.12 9.86 18.75
N ILE A 290 7.50 8.58 18.74
CA ILE A 290 6.56 7.45 18.74
C ILE A 290 6.14 7.03 20.15
N GLY A 291 6.70 7.62 21.20
CA GLY A 291 6.36 7.31 22.59
C GLY A 291 6.94 5.98 23.09
N ALA A 292 8.08 5.55 22.55
CA ALA A 292 8.76 4.33 23.00
C ALA A 292 9.35 4.51 24.40
N VAL A 293 9.37 3.44 25.19
CA VAL A 293 9.89 3.39 26.56
C VAL A 293 11.22 2.63 26.54
N ALA A 294 12.29 3.27 27.04
CA ALA A 294 13.62 2.67 27.07
C ALA A 294 13.74 1.64 28.21
N VAL A 295 14.30 0.48 27.89
CA VAL A 295 14.59 -0.61 28.84
C VAL A 295 16.09 -0.68 29.04
N HIS A 296 16.56 -0.52 30.28
CA HIS A 296 17.98 -0.58 30.61
C HIS A 296 18.41 -2.02 30.87
N ARG A 297 19.42 -2.50 30.13
CA ARG A 297 20.04 -3.80 30.37
C ARG A 297 21.37 -3.60 31.08
N GLY A 298 21.39 -3.86 32.39
CA GLY A 298 22.62 -3.82 33.17
C GLY A 298 23.64 -4.86 32.67
N ARG A 299 24.91 -4.45 32.56
CA ARG A 299 26.03 -5.32 32.12
C ARG A 299 26.41 -6.43 33.12
N SER A 300 25.72 -6.56 34.27
CA SER A 300 26.06 -7.54 35.32
C SER A 300 24.86 -7.99 36.20
N GLY A 301 23.67 -8.19 35.63
CA GLY A 301 22.59 -8.90 36.32
C GLY A 301 21.81 -8.16 37.41
N SER A 302 22.20 -6.93 37.81
CA SER A 302 21.31 -6.03 38.54
C SER A 302 20.70 -5.00 37.57
N THR A 303 19.37 -4.92 37.55
CA THR A 303 18.62 -3.98 36.71
C THR A 303 17.88 -3.01 37.62
N ASP A 304 18.22 -1.73 37.54
CA ASP A 304 17.40 -0.64 38.08
C ASP A 304 16.27 -0.32 37.08
N ASN A 305 15.42 -1.32 36.83
CA ASN A 305 14.28 -1.22 35.91
C ASN A 305 12.98 -0.79 36.62
N ALA A 306 13.07 -0.40 37.90
CA ALA A 306 11.91 0.03 38.69
C ALA A 306 11.17 1.21 38.04
N SER A 307 11.92 2.18 37.50
CA SER A 307 11.35 3.33 36.78
C SER A 307 10.63 2.93 35.49
N MET A 308 11.12 1.92 34.77
CA MET A 308 10.48 1.39 33.56
C MET A 308 9.17 0.69 33.91
N PHE A 309 9.17 -0.18 34.91
CA PHE A 309 7.95 -0.86 35.37
C PHE A 309 6.91 0.13 35.91
N ALA A 310 7.34 1.16 36.66
CA ALA A 310 6.44 2.22 37.12
C ALA A 310 5.85 3.04 35.96
N THR A 311 6.64 3.35 34.92
CA THR A 311 6.16 4.05 33.72
C THR A 311 5.18 3.18 32.93
N ALA A 312 5.44 1.89 32.83
CA ALA A 312 4.57 0.94 32.16
C ALA A 312 3.25 0.76 32.91
N ALA A 313 3.30 0.63 34.24
CA ALA A 313 2.12 0.57 35.10
C ALA A 313 1.25 1.82 34.95
N ALA A 314 1.83 3.01 35.11
CA ALA A 314 1.10 4.27 34.94
C ALA A 314 0.46 4.41 33.54
N ALA A 315 1.14 3.98 32.48
CA ALA A 315 0.56 3.96 31.14
C ALA A 315 -0.63 2.99 31.03
N LEU A 316 -0.57 1.83 31.69
CA LEU A 316 -1.70 0.90 31.74
C LEU A 316 -2.85 1.48 32.57
N ASP A 317 -2.57 2.13 33.71
CA ASP A 317 -3.59 2.79 34.54
C ASP A 317 -4.32 3.89 33.77
N ASP A 318 -3.62 4.59 32.87
CA ASP A 318 -4.18 5.57 31.93
C ASP A 318 -4.95 4.92 30.74
N GLY A 319 -5.06 3.59 30.72
CA GLY A 319 -5.75 2.82 29.69
C GLY A 319 -4.97 2.67 28.38
N GLU A 320 -3.66 2.88 28.38
CA GLU A 320 -2.83 2.79 27.18
C GLU A 320 -2.48 1.35 26.76
N MET A 321 -1.86 1.22 25.58
CA MET A 321 -1.41 -0.05 25.01
C MET A 321 0.10 -0.14 25.10
N LEU A 322 0.62 -1.21 25.66
CA LEU A 322 2.04 -1.55 25.63
C LEU A 322 2.30 -2.60 24.55
N LEU A 323 3.40 -2.45 23.81
CA LEU A 323 3.92 -3.48 22.90
C LEU A 323 5.25 -4.01 23.45
N VAL A 324 5.27 -5.32 23.70
CA VAL A 324 6.39 -6.01 24.33
C VAL A 324 6.84 -7.17 23.45
N PHE A 325 8.15 -7.25 23.24
CA PHE A 325 8.82 -8.39 22.64
C PHE A 325 9.51 -9.18 23.76
N PRO A 326 8.85 -10.19 24.36
CA PRO A 326 9.27 -10.76 25.63
C PRO A 326 10.54 -11.63 25.49
N GLU A 327 10.95 -11.91 24.26
CA GLU A 327 12.19 -12.59 23.90
C GLU A 327 13.44 -11.74 24.15
N GLY A 328 13.28 -10.41 24.17
CA GLY A 328 14.35 -9.45 24.40
C GLY A 328 15.39 -9.31 23.28
N ILE A 329 15.51 -10.28 22.38
CA ILE A 329 16.46 -10.24 21.26
C ILE A 329 15.76 -10.61 19.96
N THR A 330 16.27 -10.09 18.85
CA THR A 330 15.81 -10.57 17.54
C THR A 330 16.41 -11.95 17.26
N ARG A 331 15.59 -12.90 16.84
CA ARG A 331 16.03 -14.27 16.52
C ARG A 331 15.97 -14.59 15.03
N ASP A 332 16.93 -15.42 14.61
CA ASP A 332 16.98 -15.92 13.25
C ASP A 332 16.43 -17.33 13.11
N GLU A 333 16.30 -18.07 14.19
CA GLU A 333 15.68 -19.39 14.25
C GLU A 333 14.15 -19.29 14.04
N PRO A 334 13.51 -20.32 13.45
CA PRO A 334 12.07 -20.33 13.22
C PRO A 334 11.28 -20.74 14.47
N SER A 335 11.78 -20.41 15.66
CA SER A 335 11.19 -20.79 16.94
C SER A 335 11.24 -19.69 17.98
N ILE A 336 10.31 -19.76 18.93
CA ILE A 336 10.25 -18.83 20.05
C ILE A 336 11.24 -19.30 21.11
N GLY A 337 12.21 -18.43 21.44
CA GLY A 337 13.14 -18.74 22.52
C GLY A 337 12.57 -18.42 23.90
N THR A 338 13.45 -18.11 24.86
CA THR A 338 13.03 -17.82 26.23
C THR A 338 12.15 -16.57 26.29
N VAL A 339 10.98 -16.70 26.91
CA VAL A 339 10.04 -15.60 27.20
C VAL A 339 10.37 -15.07 28.60
N HIS A 340 10.74 -13.80 28.71
CA HIS A 340 11.09 -13.17 29.98
C HIS A 340 9.86 -12.64 30.73
N THR A 341 9.98 -12.49 32.06
CA THR A 341 8.90 -12.11 32.98
C THR A 341 8.41 -10.66 32.87
N GLY A 342 9.02 -9.84 32.01
CA GLY A 342 8.74 -8.40 31.93
C GLY A 342 7.26 -8.08 31.67
N ALA A 343 6.61 -8.78 30.74
CA ALA A 343 5.19 -8.59 30.44
C ALA A 343 4.28 -8.89 31.64
N ALA A 344 4.53 -10.02 32.31
CA ALA A 344 3.81 -10.42 33.52
C ALA A 344 3.98 -9.39 34.65
N ARG A 345 5.21 -8.92 34.87
CA ARG A 345 5.51 -7.91 35.90
C ARG A 345 4.88 -6.55 35.62
N MET A 346 4.78 -6.14 34.35
CA MET A 346 4.09 -4.89 33.99
C MET A 346 2.59 -4.99 34.24
N ALA A 347 1.97 -6.11 33.86
CA ALA A 347 0.55 -6.33 34.12
C ALA A 347 0.24 -6.37 35.63
N ALA A 348 1.06 -7.08 36.41
CA ALA A 348 0.89 -7.20 37.85
C ALA A 348 1.19 -5.91 38.64
N ALA A 349 1.87 -4.93 38.02
CA ALA A 349 2.21 -3.66 38.66
C ALA A 349 1.18 -2.55 38.41
N ALA A 350 0.22 -2.75 37.50
CA ALA A 350 -0.88 -1.81 37.29
C ALA A 350 -1.85 -1.84 38.48
N ASP A 351 -2.71 -0.84 38.61
CA ASP A 351 -3.81 -0.78 39.58
C ASP A 351 -5.18 -1.09 38.93
N VAL A 352 -5.18 -1.50 37.66
CA VAL A 352 -6.37 -1.77 36.83
C VAL A 352 -6.31 -3.18 36.23
N ASP A 353 -7.46 -3.70 35.78
CA ASP A 353 -7.54 -4.98 35.06
C ASP A 353 -6.80 -4.90 33.73
N VAL A 354 -5.71 -5.64 33.54
CA VAL A 354 -4.90 -5.58 32.33
C VAL A 354 -5.21 -6.74 31.38
N ARG A 355 -5.54 -6.45 30.12
CA ARG A 355 -5.65 -7.49 29.10
C ARG A 355 -4.28 -7.78 28.47
N ILE A 356 -3.84 -9.04 28.53
CA ILE A 356 -2.67 -9.51 27.79
C ILE A 356 -3.14 -10.23 26.53
N VAL A 357 -2.51 -9.94 25.38
CA VAL A 357 -2.84 -10.54 24.09
C VAL A 357 -1.57 -10.98 23.38
N ALA A 358 -1.48 -12.26 23.03
CA ALA A 358 -0.41 -12.76 22.18
C ALA A 358 -0.66 -12.41 20.70
N VAL A 359 0.37 -11.98 19.99
CA VAL A 359 0.33 -11.67 18.55
C VAL A 359 1.53 -12.30 17.84
N GLY A 360 1.27 -13.17 16.88
CA GLY A 360 2.27 -13.81 16.06
C GLY A 360 2.51 -13.10 14.73
N LEU A 361 3.75 -12.74 14.45
CA LEU A 361 4.23 -12.21 13.18
C LEU A 361 4.85 -13.33 12.34
N HIS A 362 4.28 -13.54 11.16
CA HIS A 362 4.72 -14.56 10.21
C HIS A 362 5.16 -13.90 8.91
N TYR A 363 6.44 -14.00 8.59
CA TYR A 363 6.98 -13.50 7.32
C TYR A 363 7.06 -14.64 6.29
N ALA A 364 6.58 -14.39 5.07
CA ALA A 364 6.84 -15.29 3.95
C ALA A 364 8.34 -15.36 3.65
N ASP A 365 8.97 -14.19 3.65
CA ASP A 365 10.43 -14.00 3.55
C ASP A 365 10.76 -12.67 4.25
N LYS A 366 11.48 -12.74 5.36
CA LYS A 366 11.84 -11.56 6.18
C LYS A 366 12.91 -10.67 5.53
N ALA A 367 13.65 -11.16 4.54
CA ALA A 367 14.72 -10.43 3.86
C ALA A 367 14.30 -9.86 2.50
N ALA A 368 13.22 -10.37 1.90
CA ALA A 368 12.75 -9.92 0.60
C ALA A 368 11.90 -8.63 0.69
N PHE A 369 12.25 -7.64 -0.14
CA PHE A 369 11.40 -6.49 -0.38
C PHE A 369 10.10 -6.91 -1.07
N ARG A 370 8.97 -6.29 -0.70
CA ARG A 370 7.62 -6.65 -1.18
C ARG A 370 7.23 -8.11 -0.90
N SER A 371 7.75 -8.66 0.19
CA SER A 371 7.27 -9.91 0.75
C SER A 371 5.89 -9.74 1.40
N ASP A 372 5.24 -10.86 1.71
CA ASP A 372 3.96 -10.90 2.40
C ASP A 372 4.20 -11.17 3.89
N VAL A 373 3.38 -10.57 4.75
CA VAL A 373 3.42 -10.77 6.20
C VAL A 373 2.02 -11.06 6.73
N ALA A 374 1.90 -11.98 7.67
CA ALA A 374 0.69 -12.24 8.42
C ALA A 374 0.85 -11.85 9.89
N VAL A 375 -0.19 -11.23 10.44
CA VAL A 375 -0.34 -10.88 11.86
C VAL A 375 -1.47 -11.73 12.42
N ARG A 376 -1.11 -12.70 13.25
CA ARG A 376 -2.01 -13.69 13.83
C ARG A 376 -2.31 -13.31 15.27
N ARG A 377 -3.58 -13.31 15.63
CA ARG A 377 -4.00 -13.15 17.01
C ARG A 377 -3.92 -14.50 17.73
N GLY A 378 -3.28 -14.51 18.90
CA GLY A 378 -3.22 -15.64 19.81
C GLY A 378 -4.26 -15.58 20.92
N GLY A 379 -3.98 -16.35 21.98
CA GLY A 379 -4.73 -16.30 23.24
C GLY A 379 -4.71 -14.91 23.88
N SER A 380 -5.73 -14.66 24.68
CA SER A 380 -5.86 -13.44 25.48
C SER A 380 -6.40 -13.78 26.85
N MET A 381 -5.84 -13.11 27.85
CA MET A 381 -6.27 -13.22 29.24
C MET A 381 -6.43 -11.83 29.85
N VAL A 382 -7.30 -11.72 30.84
CA VAL A 382 -7.39 -10.53 31.70
C VAL A 382 -6.73 -10.88 33.02
N VAL A 383 -5.84 -10.00 33.48
CA VAL A 383 -5.21 -10.06 34.79
C VAL A 383 -5.94 -9.06 35.68
N PRO A 384 -6.80 -9.51 36.62
CA PRO A 384 -7.60 -8.60 37.45
C PRO A 384 -6.76 -7.87 38.49
N ALA A 385 -7.04 -6.60 38.74
CA ALA A 385 -6.33 -5.78 39.73
C ALA A 385 -6.28 -6.39 41.13
N SER A 386 -7.37 -7.07 41.52
CA SER A 386 -7.51 -7.73 42.82
C SER A 386 -6.71 -9.03 42.97
N GLU A 387 -6.25 -9.62 41.87
CA GLU A 387 -5.62 -10.94 41.83
C GLU A 387 -4.18 -10.86 41.31
N HIS A 388 -3.55 -9.69 41.42
CA HIS A 388 -2.20 -9.49 40.93
C HIS A 388 -1.22 -10.49 41.57
N PRO A 389 -0.43 -11.22 40.77
CA PRO A 389 0.57 -12.12 41.29
C PRO A 389 1.66 -11.30 41.99
N GLY A 390 1.50 -11.15 43.31
CA GLY A 390 2.42 -10.39 44.16
C GLY A 390 3.69 -11.17 44.51
N ASP A 391 3.72 -12.47 44.25
CA ASP A 391 4.86 -13.35 44.48
C ASP A 391 5.51 -13.81 43.16
N GLN A 392 6.75 -14.31 43.28
CA GLN A 392 7.51 -14.77 42.11
C GLN A 392 6.83 -15.95 41.40
N ALA A 393 6.17 -16.83 42.16
CA ALA A 393 5.49 -18.01 41.61
C ALA A 393 4.32 -17.63 40.70
N GLY A 394 3.50 -16.65 41.09
CA GLY A 394 2.42 -16.13 40.25
C GLY A 394 2.95 -15.45 38.98
N ILE A 395 4.05 -14.68 39.08
CA ILE A 395 4.69 -14.06 37.92
C ILE A 395 5.22 -15.10 36.94
N ASP A 396 5.83 -16.17 37.45
CA ASP A 396 6.35 -17.26 36.62
C ASP A 396 5.21 -18.05 35.96
N ALA A 397 4.10 -18.30 36.67
CA ALA A 397 2.91 -18.94 36.11
C ALA A 397 2.25 -18.08 35.01
N LEU A 398 2.11 -16.77 35.24
CA LEU A 398 1.62 -15.82 34.23
C LEU A 398 2.55 -15.77 33.02
N THR A 399 3.86 -15.76 33.24
CA THR A 399 4.86 -15.79 32.16
C THR A 399 4.78 -17.08 31.35
N ALA A 400 4.57 -18.23 32.00
CA ALA A 400 4.37 -19.51 31.33
C ALA A 400 3.12 -19.50 30.45
N HIS A 401 2.00 -18.94 30.93
CA HIS A 401 0.78 -18.79 30.14
C HIS A 401 1.00 -17.90 28.91
N ILE A 402 1.63 -16.73 29.10
CA ILE A 402 2.02 -15.83 28.00
C ILE A 402 2.91 -16.58 26.99
N SER A 403 3.84 -17.40 27.46
CA SER A 403 4.71 -18.18 26.58
C SER A 403 3.94 -19.20 25.76
N THR A 404 2.98 -19.90 26.34
CA THR A 404 2.09 -20.85 25.64
C THR A 404 1.29 -20.14 24.56
N ASP A 405 0.63 -19.03 24.89
CA ASP A 405 -0.19 -18.28 23.94
C ASP A 405 0.64 -17.69 22.80
N LEU A 406 1.84 -17.18 23.10
CA LEU A 406 2.75 -16.64 22.09
C LEU A 406 3.24 -17.73 21.14
N ARG A 407 3.61 -18.90 21.65
CA ARG A 407 4.05 -20.06 20.83
C ARG A 407 2.94 -20.61 19.96
N ALA A 408 1.70 -20.58 20.42
CA ALA A 408 0.54 -20.96 19.60
C ALA A 408 0.26 -19.95 18.47
N ALA A 409 0.52 -18.66 18.71
CA ALA A 409 0.24 -17.60 17.74
C ALA A 409 1.35 -17.39 16.69
N ALA A 410 2.61 -17.59 17.09
CA ALA A 410 3.81 -17.26 16.31
C ALA A 410 4.45 -18.50 15.66
N PRO A 411 5.42 -18.33 14.74
CA PRO A 411 6.22 -19.46 14.25
C PRO A 411 7.00 -20.12 15.40
N ASP A 412 6.71 -21.41 15.68
CA ASP A 412 7.46 -22.24 16.64
C ASP A 412 7.76 -23.62 16.04
N TYR A 413 8.81 -23.70 15.21
CA TYR A 413 9.21 -24.88 14.45
C TYR A 413 10.57 -25.43 14.94
N GLY A 414 10.77 -26.74 14.84
CA GLY A 414 12.04 -27.40 15.20
C GLY A 414 13.21 -27.08 14.28
N GLY A 415 12.95 -26.54 13.08
CA GLY A 415 13.99 -26.10 12.15
C GLY A 415 13.46 -25.59 10.81
N TRP A 416 14.35 -25.05 9.98
CA TRP A 416 13.99 -24.46 8.69
C TRP A 416 13.50 -25.49 7.66
N ASP A 417 13.98 -26.74 7.72
CA ASP A 417 13.51 -27.81 6.86
C ASP A 417 12.05 -28.17 7.15
N GLU A 418 11.68 -28.19 8.44
CA GLU A 418 10.30 -28.40 8.87
C GLU A 418 9.39 -27.25 8.41
N VAL A 419 9.85 -25.99 8.52
CA VAL A 419 9.11 -24.83 7.99
C VAL A 419 8.82 -25.00 6.50
N ALA A 420 9.83 -25.36 5.71
CA ALA A 420 9.68 -25.54 4.26
C ALA A 420 8.69 -26.66 3.92
N ALA A 421 8.79 -27.80 4.63
CA ALA A 421 7.92 -28.95 4.48
C ALA A 421 6.45 -28.62 4.82
N LEU A 422 6.19 -28.10 6.03
CA LEU A 422 4.85 -27.86 6.54
C LEU A 422 4.13 -26.72 5.80
N ARG A 423 4.82 -25.62 5.50
CA ARG A 423 4.25 -24.55 4.64
C ARG A 423 3.96 -25.05 3.23
N GLY A 424 4.81 -25.93 2.72
CA GLY A 424 4.60 -26.61 1.44
C GLY A 424 3.28 -27.37 1.44
N VAL A 425 3.12 -28.30 2.37
CA VAL A 425 1.89 -29.10 2.49
C VAL A 425 0.66 -28.24 2.72
N ALA A 426 0.72 -27.27 3.62
CA ALA A 426 -0.39 -26.34 3.87
C ALA A 426 -0.87 -25.67 2.57
N THR A 427 0.07 -25.26 1.71
CA THR A 427 -0.25 -24.70 0.39
C THR A 427 -0.94 -25.72 -0.51
N VAL A 428 -0.48 -26.98 -0.53
CA VAL A 428 -1.07 -28.04 -1.38
C VAL A 428 -2.52 -28.28 -0.96
N VAL A 429 -2.74 -28.45 0.34
CA VAL A 429 -4.05 -28.76 0.93
C VAL A 429 -5.03 -27.63 0.65
N LEU A 430 -4.66 -26.38 0.94
CA LEU A 430 -5.54 -25.22 0.74
C LEU A 430 -5.88 -24.99 -0.74
N GLU A 431 -4.93 -25.20 -1.67
CA GLU A 431 -5.20 -25.12 -3.12
C GLU A 431 -6.18 -26.20 -3.61
N LEU A 432 -6.24 -27.34 -2.94
CA LEU A 432 -7.08 -28.46 -3.34
C LEU A 432 -8.52 -28.30 -2.88
N VAL A 433 -8.72 -27.72 -1.70
CA VAL A 433 -10.05 -27.40 -1.14
C VAL A 433 -10.73 -26.28 -1.94
N ASP A 434 -10.01 -25.20 -2.28
CA ASP A 434 -10.55 -24.11 -3.13
C ASP A 434 -9.62 -23.75 -4.29
N ARG A 435 -9.85 -24.42 -5.43
CA ARG A 435 -9.08 -24.19 -6.67
C ARG A 435 -9.27 -22.82 -7.31
N ARG A 436 -10.23 -22.00 -6.85
CA ARG A 436 -10.58 -20.70 -7.46
C ARG A 436 -10.07 -19.51 -6.64
N ARG A 437 -9.75 -19.69 -5.36
CA ARG A 437 -9.28 -18.63 -4.44
C ARG A 437 -7.76 -18.60 -4.32
N ARG A 438 -7.20 -17.41 -4.07
CA ARG A 438 -5.80 -17.25 -3.66
C ARG A 438 -5.66 -17.64 -2.19
N VAL A 439 -4.71 -18.51 -1.88
CA VAL A 439 -4.40 -18.86 -0.50
C VAL A 439 -3.65 -17.68 0.12
N SER A 440 -4.23 -17.08 1.15
CA SER A 440 -3.55 -16.01 1.89
C SER A 440 -2.38 -16.58 2.69
N ILE A 441 -1.37 -15.74 2.97
CA ILE A 441 -0.29 -16.14 3.86
C ILE A 441 -0.84 -16.57 5.23
N GLY A 442 -1.80 -15.86 5.81
CA GLY A 442 -2.35 -16.21 7.11
C GLY A 442 -3.11 -17.54 7.14
N GLU A 443 -3.79 -17.94 6.06
CA GLU A 443 -4.39 -19.29 5.96
C GLU A 443 -3.30 -20.38 5.90
N ARG A 444 -2.24 -20.15 5.11
CA ARG A 444 -1.13 -21.10 4.98
C ARG A 444 -0.38 -21.26 6.30
N GLU A 445 -0.03 -20.16 6.96
CA GLU A 445 0.72 -20.18 8.21
C GLU A 445 -0.11 -20.79 9.35
N ARG A 446 -1.42 -20.52 9.42
CA ARG A 446 -2.31 -21.21 10.37
C ARG A 446 -2.25 -22.73 10.24
N LEU A 447 -2.41 -23.22 9.01
CA LEU A 447 -2.42 -24.66 8.79
C LEU A 447 -1.03 -25.28 9.01
N ALA A 448 0.04 -24.58 8.63
CA ALA A 448 1.40 -25.03 8.92
C ALA A 448 1.71 -25.08 10.42
N SER A 449 1.30 -24.06 11.19
CA SER A 449 1.41 -24.04 12.65
C SER A 449 0.55 -25.14 13.30
N ALA A 450 -0.65 -25.41 12.77
CA ALA A 450 -1.48 -26.51 13.24
C ALA A 450 -0.79 -27.87 13.05
N TYR A 451 -0.13 -28.09 11.91
CA TYR A 451 0.67 -29.31 11.69
C TYR A 451 1.89 -29.38 12.61
N ALA A 452 2.55 -28.26 12.90
CA ALA A 452 3.68 -28.20 13.83
C ALA A 452 3.27 -28.52 15.28
N ALA A 453 2.04 -28.16 15.66
CA ALA A 453 1.47 -28.44 16.97
C ALA A 453 1.00 -29.89 17.17
N LEU A 454 1.00 -30.72 16.12
CA LEU A 454 0.61 -32.13 16.22
C LEU A 454 1.57 -32.92 17.13
N PRO A 455 1.09 -34.02 17.75
CA PRO A 455 1.96 -34.98 18.44
C PRO A 455 3.10 -35.44 17.54
N ALA A 456 4.29 -35.65 18.12
CA ALA A 456 5.53 -35.86 17.37
C ALA A 456 5.41 -36.92 16.25
N GLY A 457 4.83 -38.10 16.53
CA GLY A 457 4.68 -39.14 15.52
C GLY A 457 3.77 -38.76 14.34
N MET A 458 2.72 -37.99 14.58
CA MET A 458 1.81 -37.50 13.54
C MET A 458 2.47 -36.37 12.73
N ARG A 459 3.13 -35.44 13.42
CA ARG A 459 3.88 -34.35 12.79
C ARG A 459 5.00 -34.89 11.90
N ASP A 460 5.77 -35.86 12.37
CA ASP A 460 6.84 -36.49 11.61
C ASP A 460 6.31 -37.20 10.36
N SER A 461 5.14 -37.82 10.45
CA SER A 461 4.47 -38.46 9.30
C SER A 461 4.03 -37.43 8.26
N VAL A 462 3.40 -36.33 8.68
CA VAL A 462 3.01 -35.21 7.79
C VAL A 462 4.25 -34.57 7.15
N ARG A 463 5.31 -34.36 7.92
CA ARG A 463 6.60 -33.85 7.42
C ARG A 463 7.21 -34.81 6.39
N HIS A 464 7.23 -36.10 6.65
CA HIS A 464 7.80 -37.08 5.73
C HIS A 464 7.02 -37.15 4.40
N ALA A 465 5.69 -37.10 4.46
CA ALA A 465 4.84 -37.00 3.28
C ALA A 465 5.11 -35.70 2.50
N ALA A 466 5.26 -34.58 3.22
CA ALA A 466 5.64 -33.29 2.64
C ALA A 466 6.96 -33.34 1.88
N GLU A 467 8.01 -33.83 2.53
CA GLU A 467 9.36 -33.94 2.00
C GLU A 467 9.40 -34.86 0.78
N SER A 468 8.73 -36.01 0.87
CA SER A 468 8.60 -36.96 -0.24
C SER A 468 7.91 -36.32 -1.45
N PHE A 469 6.85 -35.55 -1.21
CA PHE A 469 6.16 -34.81 -2.27
C PHE A 469 7.03 -33.71 -2.89
N LEU A 470 7.74 -32.92 -2.08
CA LEU A 470 8.63 -31.85 -2.55
C LEU A 470 9.84 -32.41 -3.32
N ALA A 471 10.47 -33.47 -2.82
CA ALA A 471 11.60 -34.17 -3.45
C ALA A 471 11.21 -34.76 -4.82
N SER A 472 9.92 -35.06 -5.01
CA SER A 472 9.39 -35.55 -6.28
C SER A 472 9.38 -34.50 -7.40
N GLY A 473 9.80 -33.25 -7.13
CA GLY A 473 9.81 -32.13 -8.07
C GLY A 473 8.43 -31.48 -8.27
N ALA A 474 7.43 -31.92 -7.50
CA ALA A 474 6.07 -31.39 -7.53
C ALA A 474 6.03 -29.99 -6.88
N THR A 475 6.34 -28.98 -7.67
CA THR A 475 6.33 -27.59 -7.21
C THR A 475 4.92 -27.04 -7.04
N LEU A 476 4.73 -26.39 -5.89
CA LEU A 476 3.59 -25.57 -5.49
C LEU A 476 3.66 -24.23 -6.20
N VAL A 477 3.09 -24.15 -7.40
CA VAL A 477 2.83 -22.85 -8.00
C VAL A 477 1.35 -22.69 -8.22
N GLU A 478 0.86 -21.67 -7.53
CA GLU A 478 -0.45 -21.05 -7.61
C GLU A 478 -0.86 -20.90 -9.08
N ARG A 479 -1.64 -21.87 -9.57
CA ARG A 479 -2.05 -21.88 -10.97
C ARG A 479 -3.16 -20.87 -11.15
N ARG A 480 -2.79 -19.61 -11.41
CA ARG A 480 -3.74 -18.57 -11.82
C ARG A 480 -4.37 -18.94 -13.16
N ARG A 481 -5.49 -19.68 -13.15
CA ARG A 481 -6.32 -19.88 -14.35
C ARG A 481 -6.80 -18.49 -14.77
N SER A 482 -6.17 -17.97 -15.81
CA SER A 482 -6.55 -16.71 -16.40
C SER A 482 -7.31 -16.96 -17.69
N THR A 483 -8.47 -16.31 -17.79
CA THR A 483 -9.26 -16.32 -19.02
C THR A 483 -8.38 -15.88 -20.20
N PRO A 484 -8.65 -16.38 -21.42
CA PRO A 484 -7.92 -15.93 -22.62
C PRO A 484 -7.86 -14.41 -22.71
N THR A 485 -8.96 -13.73 -22.41
CA THR A 485 -9.09 -12.27 -22.35
C THR A 485 -8.13 -11.63 -21.34
N ALA A 486 -8.04 -12.17 -20.12
CA ALA A 486 -7.11 -11.67 -19.11
C ALA A 486 -5.64 -11.88 -19.48
N ARG A 487 -5.32 -12.90 -20.29
CA ARG A 487 -3.97 -13.11 -20.83
C ARG A 487 -3.63 -12.06 -21.89
N ILE A 488 -4.55 -11.81 -22.82
CA ILE A 488 -4.38 -10.79 -23.88
C ILE A 488 -4.22 -9.40 -23.26
N LEU A 489 -5.10 -9.01 -22.34
CA LEU A 489 -5.02 -7.72 -21.65
C LEU A 489 -3.70 -7.54 -20.91
N ARG A 490 -3.21 -8.57 -20.20
CA ARG A 490 -1.90 -8.49 -19.53
C ARG A 490 -0.73 -8.40 -20.50
N ALA A 491 -0.80 -9.08 -21.64
CA ALA A 491 0.21 -8.97 -22.69
C ALA A 491 0.24 -7.54 -23.27
N ILE A 492 -0.91 -6.94 -23.52
CA ILE A 492 -1.02 -5.53 -23.97
C ILE A 492 -0.43 -4.58 -22.93
N VAL A 493 -0.84 -4.70 -21.66
CA VAL A 493 -0.30 -3.87 -20.58
C VAL A 493 1.21 -4.04 -20.46
N TRP A 494 1.73 -5.26 -20.61
CA TRP A 494 3.16 -5.55 -20.56
C TRP A 494 3.91 -4.94 -21.75
N MET A 495 3.36 -5.03 -22.97
CA MET A 495 3.94 -4.36 -24.15
C MET A 495 4.01 -2.84 -23.99
N VAL A 496 2.96 -2.22 -23.43
CA VAL A 496 2.93 -0.77 -23.16
C VAL A 496 3.90 -0.39 -22.04
N ALA A 497 4.06 -1.24 -21.02
CA ALA A 497 4.98 -0.99 -19.91
C ALA A 497 6.44 -1.19 -20.30
N LEU A 498 6.75 -2.04 -21.29
CA LEU A 498 8.11 -2.47 -21.61
C LEU A 498 9.08 -1.30 -21.91
N PRO A 499 8.75 -0.28 -22.73
CA PRO A 499 9.65 0.85 -22.97
C PRO A 499 9.98 1.61 -21.68
N TYR A 500 8.99 1.81 -20.81
CA TYR A 500 9.18 2.47 -19.52
C TYR A 500 9.94 1.61 -18.53
N ALA A 501 9.80 0.28 -18.61
CA ALA A 501 10.58 -0.65 -17.80
C ALA A 501 12.07 -0.61 -18.18
N VAL A 502 12.40 -0.40 -19.46
CA VAL A 502 13.79 -0.19 -19.90
C VAL A 502 14.35 1.10 -19.32
N VAL A 503 13.59 2.20 -19.35
CA VAL A 503 13.97 3.45 -18.67
C VAL A 503 14.15 3.22 -17.17
N GLY A 504 13.23 2.47 -16.56
CA GLY A 504 13.31 2.08 -15.15
C GLY A 504 14.56 1.27 -14.85
N LEU A 505 14.95 0.36 -15.73
CA LEU A 505 16.18 -0.42 -15.58
C LEU A 505 17.43 0.46 -15.66
N VAL A 506 17.44 1.48 -16.53
CA VAL A 506 18.55 2.44 -16.62
C VAL A 506 18.65 3.28 -15.34
N VAL A 507 17.53 3.80 -14.84
CA VAL A 507 17.51 4.67 -13.65
C VAL A 507 17.74 3.88 -12.36
N PHE A 508 17.11 2.72 -12.23
CA PHE A 508 17.04 1.95 -10.99
C PHE A 508 17.82 0.63 -11.01
N GLY A 509 18.47 0.28 -12.12
CA GLY A 509 19.25 -0.97 -12.21
C GLY A 509 20.38 -1.03 -11.19
N ILE A 510 21.14 0.07 -11.03
CA ILE A 510 22.18 0.15 -9.99
C ILE A 510 21.57 0.04 -8.58
N PRO A 511 20.54 0.82 -8.19
CA PRO A 511 19.82 0.61 -6.93
C PRO A 511 19.34 -0.82 -6.69
N VAL A 512 18.80 -1.49 -7.72
CA VAL A 512 18.40 -2.91 -7.65
C VAL A 512 19.61 -3.80 -7.35
N LEU A 513 20.72 -3.64 -8.08
CA LEU A 513 21.93 -4.43 -7.87
C LEU A 513 22.56 -4.20 -6.49
N LEU A 514 22.59 -2.95 -6.01
CA LEU A 514 23.10 -2.61 -4.68
C LEU A 514 22.22 -3.19 -3.58
N THR A 515 20.90 -3.11 -3.72
CA THR A 515 19.94 -3.70 -2.77
C THR A 515 20.05 -5.22 -2.77
N TRP A 516 20.17 -5.83 -3.95
CA TRP A 516 20.41 -7.26 -4.10
C TRP A 516 21.75 -7.68 -3.48
N GLY A 517 22.84 -6.95 -3.75
CA GLY A 517 24.15 -7.19 -3.14
C GLY A 517 24.12 -7.08 -1.62
N ALA A 518 23.46 -6.05 -1.07
CA ALA A 518 23.24 -5.90 0.37
C ALA A 518 22.48 -7.10 0.96
N SER A 519 21.51 -7.66 0.21
CA SER A 519 20.79 -8.87 0.61
C SER A 519 21.66 -10.14 0.64
N LYS A 520 22.83 -10.13 -0.02
CA LYS A 520 23.76 -11.27 -0.08
C LYS A 520 24.90 -11.19 0.93
N LEU A 521 25.04 -10.08 1.65
CA LEU A 521 26.09 -9.94 2.67
C LEU A 521 25.92 -11.00 3.78
N PRO A 522 27.02 -11.55 4.33
CA PRO A 522 26.99 -12.55 5.39
C PRO A 522 26.71 -11.90 6.76
N LEU A 523 25.53 -11.31 6.90
CA LEU A 523 25.06 -10.64 8.11
C LEU A 523 23.95 -11.46 8.78
N ALA A 524 23.79 -11.32 10.11
CA ALA A 524 22.60 -11.82 10.78
C ALA A 524 21.33 -11.30 10.08
N ALA A 525 20.28 -12.12 9.96
CA ALA A 525 19.10 -11.76 9.17
C ALA A 525 18.35 -10.58 9.79
N ALA A 526 18.38 -10.41 11.11
CA ALA A 526 17.91 -9.22 11.81
C ALA A 526 18.60 -7.92 11.34
N VAL A 527 19.93 -7.95 11.21
CA VAL A 527 20.73 -6.81 10.72
C VAL A 527 20.43 -6.55 9.23
N ARG A 528 20.31 -7.62 8.45
CA ARG A 528 19.96 -7.57 7.02
C ARG A 528 18.58 -6.96 6.80
N ALA A 529 17.60 -7.28 7.65
CA ALA A 529 16.24 -6.73 7.59
C ALA A 529 16.19 -5.21 7.83
N THR A 530 17.23 -4.62 8.43
CA THR A 530 17.37 -3.16 8.59
C THR A 530 18.20 -2.54 7.46
N ILE A 531 19.31 -3.19 7.11
CA ILE A 531 20.24 -2.67 6.10
C ILE A 531 19.64 -2.69 4.70
N VAL A 532 18.96 -3.77 4.31
CA VAL A 532 18.41 -3.90 2.95
C VAL A 532 17.37 -2.81 2.66
N PRO A 533 16.36 -2.55 3.51
CA PRO A 533 15.45 -1.42 3.30
C PRO A 533 16.15 -0.06 3.36
N GLY A 534 17.14 0.13 4.25
CA GLY A 534 17.91 1.37 4.33
C GLY A 534 18.70 1.67 3.06
N VAL A 535 19.42 0.68 2.53
CA VAL A 535 20.14 0.76 1.25
C VAL A 535 19.16 1.02 0.11
N ALA A 536 18.02 0.33 0.08
CA ALA A 536 17.00 0.56 -0.94
C ALA A 536 16.48 2.01 -0.89
N LEU A 537 16.10 2.51 0.29
CA LEU A 537 15.57 3.86 0.43
C LEU A 537 16.58 4.92 -0.02
N LEU A 538 17.85 4.78 0.39
CA LEU A 538 18.92 5.71 0.03
C LEU A 538 19.24 5.66 -1.47
N THR A 539 19.41 4.48 -2.04
CA THR A 539 19.85 4.32 -3.43
C THR A 539 18.75 4.63 -4.44
N PHE A 540 17.51 4.17 -4.21
CA PHE A 540 16.37 4.50 -5.07
C PHE A 540 15.97 5.98 -4.92
N GLY A 541 15.97 6.51 -3.70
CA GLY A 541 15.70 7.92 -3.45
C GLY A 541 16.75 8.83 -4.09
N GLY A 542 18.03 8.46 -4.00
CA GLY A 542 19.13 9.16 -4.65
C GLY A 542 19.01 9.14 -6.18
N ALA A 543 18.76 7.99 -6.79
CA ALA A 543 18.59 7.87 -8.24
C ALA A 543 17.39 8.70 -8.75
N ALA A 544 16.25 8.65 -8.05
CA ALA A 544 15.11 9.50 -8.34
C ALA A 544 15.45 11.00 -8.20
N GLY A 545 16.15 11.37 -7.14
CA GLY A 545 16.59 12.73 -6.87
C GLY A 545 17.52 13.29 -7.95
N VAL A 546 18.42 12.49 -8.50
CA VAL A 546 19.30 12.90 -9.62
C VAL A 546 18.47 13.21 -10.86
N VAL A 547 17.50 12.37 -11.23
CA VAL A 547 16.64 12.59 -12.40
C VAL A 547 15.77 13.85 -12.20
N VAL A 548 15.19 14.02 -11.02
CA VAL A 548 14.39 15.20 -10.66
C VAL A 548 15.23 16.47 -10.63
N GLY A 549 16.42 16.43 -10.04
CA GLY A 549 17.34 17.56 -9.98
C GLY A 549 17.86 17.96 -11.36
N THR A 550 18.13 16.99 -12.23
CA THR A 550 18.53 17.25 -13.62
C THR A 550 17.38 17.88 -14.41
N GLY A 551 16.15 17.37 -14.23
CA GLY A 551 14.95 17.99 -14.79
C GLY A 551 14.80 19.44 -14.33
N ALA A 552 14.92 19.69 -13.03
CA ALA A 552 14.89 21.03 -12.45
C ALA A 552 15.95 21.95 -13.07
N ALA A 553 17.19 21.46 -13.22
CA ALA A 553 18.29 22.23 -13.78
C ALA A 553 18.10 22.56 -15.27
N GLN A 554 17.47 21.67 -16.04
CA GLN A 554 17.30 21.85 -17.49
C GLN A 554 16.04 22.63 -17.87
N ARG A 555 14.94 22.50 -17.12
CA ARG A 555 13.63 23.03 -17.50
C ARG A 555 12.85 23.67 -16.34
N GLY A 556 13.49 23.92 -15.20
CA GLY A 556 12.83 24.51 -14.04
C GLY A 556 11.68 23.63 -13.52
N GLY A 557 10.55 24.25 -13.17
CA GLY A 557 9.37 23.55 -12.64
C GLY A 557 8.81 22.46 -13.58
N ASP A 558 8.80 22.72 -14.89
CA ASP A 558 8.32 21.76 -15.91
C ASP A 558 9.18 20.49 -15.92
N GLY A 559 10.49 20.67 -15.74
CA GLY A 559 11.44 19.58 -15.66
C GLY A 559 11.27 18.74 -14.40
N VAL A 560 10.90 19.34 -13.27
CA VAL A 560 10.55 18.62 -12.04
C VAL A 560 9.30 17.76 -12.25
N GLY A 561 8.23 18.33 -12.81
CA GLY A 561 6.98 17.61 -13.07
C GLY A 561 7.16 16.43 -14.03
N LEU A 562 7.88 16.66 -15.13
CA LEU A 562 8.19 15.62 -16.12
C LEU A 562 9.10 14.53 -15.52
N ALA A 563 10.14 14.91 -14.78
CA ALA A 563 11.04 13.97 -14.14
C ALA A 563 10.34 13.11 -13.08
N LEU A 564 9.49 13.70 -12.23
CA LEU A 564 8.71 12.93 -11.24
C LEU A 564 7.76 11.94 -11.91
N SER A 565 7.10 12.36 -13.00
CA SER A 565 6.21 11.49 -13.78
C SER A 565 6.99 10.34 -14.42
N LEU A 566 8.12 10.64 -15.04
CA LEU A 566 8.99 9.65 -15.67
C LEU A 566 9.54 8.63 -14.66
N VAL A 567 10.10 9.11 -13.54
CA VAL A 567 10.64 8.27 -12.45
C VAL A 567 9.57 7.35 -11.89
N THR A 568 8.34 7.86 -11.68
CA THR A 568 7.23 7.07 -11.15
C THR A 568 6.76 6.01 -12.13
N VAL A 569 6.51 6.39 -13.39
CA VAL A 569 6.06 5.45 -14.44
C VAL A 569 7.13 4.40 -14.71
N ALA A 570 8.41 4.80 -14.77
CA ALA A 570 9.53 3.91 -15.00
C ALA A 570 9.71 2.89 -13.85
N PHE A 571 9.58 3.32 -12.60
CA PHE A 571 9.65 2.43 -11.44
C PHE A 571 8.50 1.41 -11.44
N LEU A 572 7.27 1.87 -11.66
CA LEU A 572 6.09 0.99 -11.68
C LEU A 572 6.14 0.00 -12.85
N ALA A 573 6.60 0.46 -14.03
CA ALA A 573 6.76 -0.39 -15.20
C ALA A 573 7.85 -1.45 -14.99
N LEU A 574 8.98 -1.08 -14.39
CA LEU A 574 10.05 -2.02 -14.04
C LEU A 574 9.54 -3.08 -13.06
N ALA A 575 8.85 -2.66 -11.98
CA ALA A 575 8.29 -3.56 -10.99
C ALA A 575 7.25 -4.52 -11.61
N TYR A 576 6.33 -4.01 -12.43
CA TYR A 576 5.33 -4.83 -13.13
C TYR A 576 5.96 -5.83 -14.10
N THR A 577 6.99 -5.40 -14.82
CA THR A 577 7.71 -6.23 -15.79
C THR A 577 8.48 -7.35 -15.09
N ALA A 578 9.16 -7.04 -13.98
CA ALA A 578 9.86 -8.02 -13.17
C ALA A 578 8.90 -9.08 -12.60
N ASP A 579 7.77 -8.68 -12.04
CA ASP A 579 6.75 -9.60 -11.51
C ASP A 579 6.17 -10.52 -12.60
N THR A 580 5.90 -9.94 -13.78
CA THR A 580 5.41 -10.69 -14.95
C THR A 580 6.45 -11.68 -15.47
N ALA A 581 7.73 -11.27 -15.54
CA ALA A 581 8.83 -12.13 -16.00
C ALA A 581 9.09 -13.30 -15.05
N VAL A 582 9.08 -13.06 -13.73
CA VAL A 582 9.20 -14.12 -12.72
C VAL A 582 8.03 -15.10 -12.82
N GLY A 583 6.81 -14.59 -12.98
CA GLY A 583 5.63 -15.43 -13.19
C GLY A 583 5.70 -16.30 -14.44
N LEU A 584 6.22 -15.75 -15.55
CA LEU A 584 6.41 -16.47 -16.82
C LEU A 584 7.51 -17.53 -16.69
N PHE A 585 8.66 -17.18 -16.12
CA PHE A 585 9.79 -18.09 -15.91
C PHE A 585 9.38 -19.29 -15.08
N ARG A 586 8.68 -19.05 -13.95
CA ARG A 586 8.06 -20.13 -13.15
C ARG A 586 7.12 -20.97 -14.01
N SER A 587 6.19 -20.34 -14.74
CA SER A 587 5.26 -21.07 -15.61
C SER A 587 5.92 -21.95 -16.67
N ILE A 588 7.08 -21.57 -17.20
CA ILE A 588 7.84 -22.34 -18.20
C ILE A 588 8.53 -23.54 -17.56
N GLN A 589 9.25 -23.32 -16.45
CA GLN A 589 9.89 -24.41 -15.69
C GLN A 589 8.89 -25.51 -15.30
N HIS A 590 7.63 -25.16 -15.01
CA HIS A 590 6.61 -26.15 -14.65
C HIS A 590 6.04 -26.97 -15.82
N ARG A 591 6.10 -26.48 -17.07
CA ARG A 591 5.62 -27.28 -18.22
C ARG A 591 6.54 -28.47 -18.52
N LEU A 592 7.76 -28.45 -18.00
CA LEU A 592 8.78 -29.48 -18.19
C LEU A 592 8.68 -30.61 -17.13
N VAL A 593 7.86 -30.47 -16.08
CA VAL A 593 7.70 -31.48 -15.02
C VAL A 593 6.37 -32.24 -15.22
N PRO A 594 6.38 -33.58 -15.36
CA PRO A 594 5.15 -34.37 -15.54
C PRO A 594 4.18 -34.19 -14.38
N ARG A 595 2.89 -33.96 -14.66
CA ARG A 595 1.83 -33.78 -13.66
C ARG A 595 0.59 -34.62 -13.96
N ARG A 596 0.39 -35.69 -13.18
CA ARG A 596 -0.92 -36.21 -12.73
C ARG A 596 -0.67 -37.40 -11.78
N ASN A 597 -1.35 -37.42 -10.63
CA ASN A 597 -1.39 -38.43 -9.54
C ASN A 597 -0.69 -38.13 -8.19
N ARG A 598 0.38 -37.32 -8.11
CA ARG A 598 1.12 -37.17 -6.82
C ARG A 598 0.44 -36.32 -5.74
N ARG A 599 -0.44 -35.37 -6.10
CA ARG A 599 -1.20 -34.56 -5.11
C ARG A 599 -2.22 -35.38 -4.33
N ARG A 600 -2.77 -36.43 -4.94
CA ARG A 600 -3.74 -37.33 -4.31
C ARG A 600 -3.05 -38.24 -3.30
N ILE A 601 -1.90 -38.80 -3.67
CA ILE A 601 -1.06 -39.62 -2.78
C ILE A 601 -0.66 -38.83 -1.54
N LEU A 602 -0.23 -37.57 -1.70
CA LEU A 602 0.08 -36.70 -0.55
C LEU A 602 -1.12 -36.51 0.39
N ILE A 603 -2.33 -36.30 -0.14
CA ILE A 603 -3.52 -36.18 0.70
C ILE A 603 -3.80 -37.50 1.41
N GLU A 604 -3.81 -38.62 0.69
CA GLU A 604 -4.08 -39.94 1.28
C GLU A 604 -3.07 -40.26 2.40
N GLU A 605 -1.79 -39.89 2.25
CA GLU A 605 -0.77 -40.01 3.29
C GLU A 605 -1.03 -39.08 4.49
N ILE A 606 -1.46 -37.84 4.27
CA ILE A 606 -1.80 -36.89 5.35
C ILE A 606 -3.07 -37.33 6.08
N GLU A 607 -4.11 -37.76 5.37
CA GLU A 607 -5.35 -38.28 5.95
C GLU A 607 -5.08 -39.55 6.76
N ALA A 608 -4.23 -40.45 6.24
CA ALA A 608 -3.79 -41.63 6.98
C ALA A 608 -2.99 -41.28 8.24
N ALA A 609 -2.13 -40.25 8.17
CA ALA A 609 -1.34 -39.81 9.31
C ALA A 609 -2.18 -39.11 10.37
N THR A 610 -3.10 -38.23 9.97
CA THR A 610 -3.85 -37.34 10.86
C THR A 610 -5.20 -37.91 11.30
N GLY A 611 -5.75 -38.88 10.56
CA GLY A 611 -7.11 -39.38 10.74
C GLY A 611 -8.20 -38.39 10.31
N VAL A 612 -7.83 -37.23 9.77
CA VAL A 612 -8.76 -36.16 9.36
C VAL A 612 -8.92 -36.22 7.85
N SER A 613 -10.15 -36.48 7.36
CA SER A 613 -10.45 -36.42 5.93
C SER A 613 -10.43 -34.98 5.45
N VAL A 614 -9.57 -34.68 4.48
CA VAL A 614 -9.60 -33.42 3.73
C VAL A 614 -10.69 -33.62 2.70
N GLY A 615 -11.91 -33.13 2.95
CA GLY A 615 -13.10 -33.39 2.10
C GLY A 615 -12.89 -33.13 0.60
N VAL A 616 -12.36 -34.13 -0.13
CA VAL A 616 -12.26 -34.18 -1.59
C VAL A 616 -13.40 -35.08 -2.09
N ALA A 617 -14.63 -34.76 -1.74
CA ALA A 617 -15.79 -35.38 -2.38
C ALA A 617 -15.98 -34.72 -3.77
N GLY A 618 -15.68 -35.47 -4.83
CA GLY A 618 -16.06 -35.12 -6.21
C GLY A 618 -14.94 -34.63 -7.13
N VAL A 619 -14.07 -35.54 -7.59
CA VAL A 619 -13.20 -35.30 -8.77
C VAL A 619 -13.95 -35.61 -10.09
N GLY A 620 -15.28 -35.71 -10.06
CA GLY A 620 -16.10 -35.88 -11.26
C GLY A 620 -17.46 -35.22 -11.12
N GLY A 621 -17.73 -34.24 -11.98
CA GLY A 621 -19.06 -33.65 -12.16
C GLY A 621 -19.40 -32.54 -11.17
N ASP A 622 -20.06 -31.50 -11.68
CA ASP A 622 -20.49 -30.31 -10.95
C ASP A 622 -21.38 -30.67 -9.74
N ALA A 623 -21.04 -30.22 -8.53
CA ALA A 623 -21.96 -30.11 -7.39
C ALA A 623 -21.44 -29.15 -6.32
N GLU A 624 -22.39 -28.57 -5.59
CA GLU A 624 -22.32 -27.41 -4.69
C GLU A 624 -21.38 -27.58 -3.47
N VAL A 625 -20.69 -26.49 -3.11
CA VAL A 625 -19.83 -26.39 -1.92
C VAL A 625 -20.62 -25.73 -0.80
N GLY A 626 -21.04 -26.52 0.19
CA GLY A 626 -21.76 -26.08 1.38
C GLY A 626 -21.06 -26.50 2.69
N ALA A 627 -20.71 -25.48 3.49
CA ALA A 627 -20.79 -25.43 4.96
C ALA A 627 -19.98 -26.36 5.90
N GLY A 628 -19.27 -27.41 5.45
CA GLY A 628 -18.70 -28.39 6.40
C GLY A 628 -17.50 -27.95 7.25
N MET A 629 -16.64 -27.03 6.78
CA MET A 629 -15.33 -26.75 7.43
C MET A 629 -15.31 -25.56 8.39
N ARG A 630 -16.41 -24.81 8.57
CA ARG A 630 -16.43 -23.68 9.53
C ARG A 630 -16.69 -24.11 10.97
N ASP A 631 -17.47 -25.17 11.18
CA ASP A 631 -17.98 -25.51 12.52
C ASP A 631 -17.05 -26.42 13.33
N GLU A 632 -15.99 -26.97 12.72
CA GLU A 632 -15.14 -27.99 13.35
C GLU A 632 -13.70 -27.51 13.60
N ALA A 633 -13.35 -26.31 13.11
CA ALA A 633 -12.15 -25.58 13.53
C ALA A 633 -12.41 -24.67 14.75
N GLU A 634 -13.69 -24.50 15.14
CA GLU A 634 -14.12 -23.79 16.35
C GLU A 634 -14.42 -24.75 17.53
N ARG A 635 -14.24 -26.07 17.35
CA ARG A 635 -14.27 -27.08 18.41
C ARG A 635 -12.88 -27.68 18.58
#